data_AF-A0A8H2X5G9-F1
#
_entry.id   AF-A0A8H2X5G9-F1
#
_cell.length_a   1.000
_cell.length_b   1.000
_cell.length_c   1.000
_cell.angle_alpha   90.00
_cell.angle_beta   90.00
_cell.angle_gamma   90.00
#
_symmetry.space_group_name_H-M   'P 1'
#
loop_
_entity.id
_entity.type
_entity.pdbx_description
1 polymer ?
#
loop_
_entity_poly.entity_id
_entity_poly.type
_entity_poly.pdbx_seq_one_letter_code
_entity_poly.pdbx_strand_id
1 'polypeptide(L)'
;MNGTDLFTSPPKQPPKVQVGHPPLPPFKDVQEERILEIYGPPTSFQEDQLRDALEALCDRLNGRDAGYFFDSSGVRTFIVLENSEAVDEAIANREKLIIDPIQPTAQHALSAMVFSKATESFELREFVNFAISGAGLGATLSPLHSPRPFGAAMHAPLSFSALPPPALPLSFSDSRIGSPSISALGLVNPRTPSPPRKNKTALELGLETLAQQWGSPSPEATRVFRSIGSPRNTPLGARLFSPLHNYNASDDELTRGRGRSRHISNDIHSDPTLPVAKKAKRHASSDVSRVVAADVLNDLLERMRCELWVGVPRLLGTNGRPTCSYEYPLWPFVLLFLTMQQAVLQHFPKTNVTYRFTNRSKEMLFSRGCFELVKQSVSRLSELQLTEKEAEWLKTRCPYFTENYLDYLRSYRFQPDEQVKMELQVTSEPGADVEEGHITIDISGLWVETILYEVPVMSILSEAYFLTVDRGWTYENQEEIAYQKAKHLIQAGVAFSDFGTRRRRSYHGQDLVLKGLVRGNAEFSGQEAQGRLTSTSNPHFAMKYDLSAMGTIAHEWIMAIAAIRGYENANGLAMDLWEATYPTTESNILHIALTDTFSTDVFNLSFKTDTARAERWRGLRQDSGDPFEFIPKVRAAYESMGIDYRKKVIVFSDGLDVELAVKLQQAVDQAGFIGAFGIGTFLTNDYKRTDNGERSKPLNMVIKIASVEGKPCVKISDDITKNTGDPAVVAQIKQKFGIAA
;
A
#
# COMPACT_ATOMS: atom_id res chain seq x y z
N MET A 1 32.78 73.61 -9.34
CA MET A 1 31.81 74.15 -10.30
C MET A 1 31.30 72.96 -11.11
N ASN A 2 30.20 72.36 -10.69
CA ASN A 2 28.83 72.51 -11.24
C ASN A 2 28.61 71.49 -12.37
N GLY A 3 27.71 70.51 -12.26
CA GLY A 3 26.83 70.16 -11.13
C GLY A 3 26.22 68.76 -11.28
N THR A 4 25.40 68.39 -10.28
CA THR A 4 24.28 67.41 -10.25
C THR A 4 23.99 66.61 -11.55
N ASP A 5 23.77 65.29 -11.49
CA ASP A 5 22.64 64.70 -10.74
C ASP A 5 22.92 63.45 -9.89
N LEU A 6 22.19 63.38 -8.78
CA LEU A 6 22.00 62.20 -7.94
C LEU A 6 20.88 61.32 -8.53
N PHE A 7 21.22 60.24 -9.21
CA PHE A 7 20.29 59.11 -9.33
C PHE A 7 20.32 58.29 -8.04
N THR A 8 19.74 58.83 -6.98
CA THR A 8 19.12 57.98 -5.96
C THR A 8 17.99 57.24 -6.65
N SER A 9 18.14 55.93 -6.85
CA SER A 9 16.98 55.08 -7.16
C SER A 9 15.89 55.40 -6.13
N PRO A 10 14.63 55.63 -6.55
CA PRO A 10 13.56 55.79 -5.58
C PRO A 10 13.56 54.57 -4.65
N PRO A 11 13.26 54.72 -3.35
CA PRO A 11 13.12 53.57 -2.48
C PRO A 11 12.12 52.63 -3.14
N LYS A 12 12.53 51.39 -3.40
CA LYS A 12 11.63 50.37 -3.95
C LYS A 12 10.39 50.35 -3.07
N GLN A 13 9.21 50.46 -3.69
CA GLN A 13 7.98 50.21 -2.92
C GLN A 13 8.11 48.78 -2.36
N PRO A 14 7.82 48.56 -1.07
CA PRO A 14 7.87 47.22 -0.51
C PRO A 14 7.00 46.28 -1.34
N PRO A 15 7.43 45.02 -1.55
CA PRO A 15 6.72 44.08 -2.42
C PRO A 15 5.28 43.92 -1.94
N LYS A 16 4.34 44.03 -2.87
CA LYS A 16 2.92 43.87 -2.54
C LYS A 16 2.59 42.39 -2.49
N VAL A 17 2.59 41.83 -1.29
CA VAL A 17 2.06 40.49 -1.03
C VAL A 17 0.58 40.61 -0.69
N GLN A 18 -0.27 40.00 -1.51
CA GLN A 18 -1.71 39.95 -1.26
C GLN A 18 -2.11 38.68 -0.51
N VAL A 19 -3.04 38.86 0.43
CA VAL A 19 -3.44 37.88 1.45
C VAL A 19 -4.94 37.65 1.34
N GLY A 20 -5.36 36.38 1.20
CA GLY A 20 -6.74 36.01 0.90
C GLY A 20 -7.17 36.35 -0.54
N HIS A 21 -8.47 36.58 -0.76
CA HIS A 21 -9.05 36.92 -2.07
C HIS A 21 -9.45 38.41 -2.24
N PRO A 22 -8.57 39.42 -2.07
CA PRO A 22 -8.80 40.76 -2.62
C PRO A 22 -8.32 40.84 -4.10
N PRO A 23 -8.73 41.87 -4.86
CA PRO A 23 -8.35 41.99 -6.27
C PRO A 23 -6.88 42.39 -6.45
N LEU A 24 -6.13 41.51 -7.10
CA LEU A 24 -4.77 41.77 -7.58
C LEU A 24 -4.77 42.85 -8.69
N PRO A 25 -3.68 43.61 -8.88
CA PRO A 25 -3.54 44.48 -10.04
C PRO A 25 -3.63 43.65 -11.34
N PRO A 26 -4.19 44.18 -12.43
CA PRO A 26 -4.49 43.39 -13.63
C PRO A 26 -3.21 42.85 -14.28
N PHE A 27 -3.00 41.53 -14.24
CA PHE A 27 -1.84 40.83 -14.83
C PHE A 27 -1.76 40.87 -16.36
N LYS A 28 -2.67 41.57 -17.05
CA LYS A 28 -2.73 41.63 -18.52
C LYS A 28 -1.44 42.15 -19.18
N ASP A 29 -0.62 42.88 -18.43
CA ASP A 29 0.65 43.45 -18.89
C ASP A 29 1.89 42.65 -18.42
N VAL A 30 1.71 41.46 -17.83
CA VAL A 30 2.79 40.57 -17.36
C VAL A 30 2.85 39.33 -18.25
N GLN A 31 3.99 39.08 -18.88
CA GLN A 31 4.21 37.85 -19.66
C GLN A 31 4.36 36.64 -18.75
N GLU A 32 3.71 35.51 -19.10
CA GLU A 32 3.70 34.25 -18.33
C GLU A 32 5.12 33.77 -17.97
N GLU A 33 6.09 33.99 -18.86
CA GLU A 33 7.52 33.65 -18.69
C GLU A 33 8.22 34.36 -17.52
N ARG A 34 7.62 35.40 -16.93
CA ARG A 34 8.14 36.17 -15.79
C ARG A 34 7.55 35.75 -14.44
N ILE A 35 6.67 34.75 -14.44
CA ILE A 35 5.98 34.28 -13.25
C ILE A 35 6.68 33.01 -12.75
N LEU A 36 7.12 33.07 -11.49
CA LEU A 36 7.64 31.94 -10.74
C LEU A 36 6.50 31.38 -9.88
N GLU A 37 6.11 30.12 -10.12
CA GLU A 37 5.07 29.44 -9.33
C GLU A 37 5.72 28.62 -8.20
N ILE A 38 5.07 28.60 -7.04
CA ILE A 38 5.57 27.99 -5.82
C ILE A 38 4.42 27.22 -5.14
N TYR A 39 4.66 25.94 -4.84
CA TYR A 39 3.68 25.00 -4.31
C TYR A 39 4.03 24.59 -2.88
N GLY A 40 3.03 24.51 -2.01
CA GLY A 40 3.17 24.09 -0.61
C GLY A 40 2.07 23.10 -0.17
N PRO A 41 2.35 22.07 0.66
CA PRO A 41 1.33 21.10 1.06
C PRO A 41 0.24 21.71 1.98
N PRO A 42 -1.00 21.16 1.99
CA PRO A 42 -2.15 21.76 2.68
C PRO A 42 -1.99 22.00 4.19
N THR A 43 -1.14 21.22 4.86
CA THR A 43 -0.98 21.22 6.33
C THR A 43 0.26 21.95 6.81
N SER A 44 1.05 22.56 5.92
CA SER A 44 2.44 22.93 6.20
C SER A 44 2.65 24.38 6.66
N PHE A 45 1.63 25.24 6.61
CA PHE A 45 1.78 26.68 6.84
C PHE A 45 0.63 27.25 7.66
N GLN A 46 0.95 28.20 8.54
CA GLN A 46 -0.02 29.19 9.01
C GLN A 46 0.04 30.40 8.06
N GLU A 47 -1.11 31.02 7.78
CA GLU A 47 -1.28 32.09 6.78
C GLU A 47 -0.28 33.26 6.96
N ASP A 48 -0.07 33.70 8.20
CA ASP A 48 0.93 34.72 8.53
C ASP A 48 2.37 34.28 8.22
N GLN A 49 2.74 33.03 8.52
CA GLN A 49 4.10 32.51 8.29
C GLN A 49 4.40 32.35 6.80
N LEU A 50 3.38 32.02 6.00
CA LEU A 50 3.45 31.97 4.55
C LEU A 50 3.64 33.37 3.95
N ARG A 51 2.83 34.35 4.37
CA ARG A 51 2.97 35.75 3.93
C ARG A 51 4.39 36.26 4.17
N ASP A 52 4.87 36.17 5.41
CA ASP A 52 6.17 36.71 5.81
C ASP A 52 7.33 36.01 5.05
N ALA A 53 7.20 34.72 4.73
CA ALA A 53 8.15 33.99 3.89
C ALA A 53 8.16 34.47 2.43
N LEU A 54 7.00 34.85 1.89
CA LEU A 54 6.84 35.29 0.51
C LEU A 54 7.21 36.75 0.29
N GLU A 55 6.99 37.63 1.28
CA GLU A 55 7.53 38.98 1.29
C GLU A 55 9.06 38.93 1.19
N ALA A 56 9.71 38.15 2.08
CA ALA A 56 11.16 37.99 2.12
C ALA A 56 11.74 37.34 0.83
N LEU A 57 11.02 36.40 0.22
CA LEU A 57 11.43 35.76 -1.03
C LEU A 57 11.25 36.69 -2.24
N CYS A 58 10.15 37.45 -2.30
CA CYS A 58 9.89 38.43 -3.34
C CYS A 58 10.97 39.53 -3.33
N ASP A 59 11.30 40.07 -2.15
CA ASP A 59 12.42 41.02 -1.99
C ASP A 59 13.76 40.43 -2.48
N ARG A 60 14.10 39.20 -2.08
CA ARG A 60 15.36 38.54 -2.46
C ARG A 60 15.47 38.29 -3.95
N LEU A 61 14.37 37.89 -4.61
CA LEU A 61 14.34 37.60 -6.04
C LEU A 61 14.19 38.86 -6.90
N ASN A 62 14.17 40.06 -6.29
CA ASN A 62 13.85 41.30 -6.98
C ASN A 62 12.50 41.21 -7.72
N GLY A 63 11.53 40.57 -7.09
CA GLY A 63 10.16 40.47 -7.55
C GLY A 63 9.38 41.75 -7.24
N ARG A 64 8.39 42.06 -8.09
CA ARG A 64 7.56 43.27 -8.00
C ARG A 64 6.24 43.06 -7.26
N ASP A 65 5.64 41.87 -7.40
CA ASP A 65 4.34 41.50 -6.87
C ASP A 65 4.35 40.01 -6.53
N ALA A 66 3.67 39.58 -5.47
CA ALA A 66 3.49 38.17 -5.13
C ALA A 66 2.13 37.92 -4.44
N GLY A 67 1.67 36.68 -4.44
CA GLY A 67 0.40 36.32 -3.81
C GLY A 67 0.19 34.83 -3.75
N TYR A 68 -0.79 34.41 -2.95
CA TYR A 68 -1.11 33.00 -2.72
C TYR A 68 -2.60 32.79 -2.54
N PHE A 69 -3.04 31.54 -2.74
CA PHE A 69 -4.37 31.09 -2.36
C PHE A 69 -4.32 29.64 -1.85
N PHE A 70 -5.35 29.27 -1.08
CA PHE A 70 -5.56 27.91 -0.61
C PHE A 70 -6.58 27.22 -1.51
N ASP A 71 -6.30 26.00 -1.93
CA ASP A 71 -7.26 25.11 -2.59
C ASP A 71 -7.24 23.71 -1.94
N SER A 72 -8.04 22.78 -2.46
CA SER A 72 -8.11 21.41 -1.93
C SER A 72 -6.86 20.55 -2.21
N SER A 73 -5.87 21.08 -2.95
CA SER A 73 -4.57 20.45 -3.24
C SER A 73 -3.42 21.04 -2.42
N GLY A 74 -3.55 22.27 -1.91
CA GLY A 74 -2.61 22.87 -0.97
C GLY A 74 -2.59 24.39 -1.01
N VAL A 75 -1.40 24.94 -0.75
CA VAL A 75 -1.07 26.35 -0.97
C VAL A 75 -0.46 26.48 -2.36
N ARG A 76 -1.05 27.35 -3.20
CA ARG A 76 -0.44 27.80 -4.44
C ARG A 76 -0.07 29.26 -4.35
N THR A 77 1.10 29.58 -4.87
CA THR A 77 1.75 30.87 -4.73
C THR A 77 2.43 31.25 -6.03
N PHE A 78 2.52 32.55 -6.31
CA PHE A 78 3.31 33.07 -7.42
C PHE A 78 4.12 34.30 -6.99
N ILE A 79 5.24 34.52 -7.68
CA ILE A 79 6.06 35.75 -7.61
C ILE A 79 6.29 36.25 -9.04
N VAL A 80 6.03 37.53 -9.29
CA VAL A 80 6.31 38.18 -10.58
C VAL A 80 7.70 38.81 -10.54
N LEU A 81 8.60 38.35 -11.41
CA LEU A 81 9.98 38.83 -11.50
C LEU A 81 10.15 39.94 -12.54
N GLU A 82 11.22 40.73 -12.41
CA GLU A 82 11.49 41.86 -13.31
C GLU A 82 11.83 41.43 -14.76
N ASN A 83 12.39 40.23 -14.96
CA ASN A 83 12.65 39.61 -16.27
C ASN A 83 12.41 38.09 -16.22
N SER A 84 12.44 37.41 -17.38
CA SER A 84 12.17 35.96 -17.48
C SER A 84 13.38 35.08 -17.15
N GLU A 85 14.61 35.54 -17.41
CA GLU A 85 15.85 34.82 -17.06
C GLU A 85 15.97 34.59 -15.55
N ALA A 86 15.50 35.55 -14.73
CA ALA A 86 15.46 35.45 -13.28
C ALA A 86 14.58 34.31 -12.75
N VAL A 87 13.58 33.84 -13.51
CA VAL A 87 12.74 32.69 -13.11
C VAL A 87 13.58 31.40 -13.14
N ASP A 88 14.33 31.19 -14.21
CA ASP A 88 15.19 30.01 -14.36
C ASP A 88 16.38 30.07 -13.37
N GLU A 89 16.94 31.26 -13.13
CA GLU A 89 17.98 31.47 -12.11
C GLU A 89 17.47 31.19 -10.68
N ALA A 90 16.25 31.64 -10.34
CA ALA A 90 15.62 31.40 -9.05
C ALA A 90 15.38 29.90 -8.79
N ILE A 91 14.89 29.17 -9.80
CA ILE A 91 14.69 27.72 -9.73
C ILE A 91 16.02 26.99 -9.56
N ALA A 92 17.04 27.36 -10.34
CA ALA A 92 18.38 26.76 -10.28
C ALA A 92 19.12 27.02 -8.96
N ASN A 93 18.81 28.13 -8.27
CA ASN A 93 19.46 28.53 -7.02
C ASN A 93 18.56 28.44 -5.79
N ARG A 94 17.40 27.76 -5.85
CA ARG A 94 16.41 27.69 -4.75
C ARG A 94 16.99 27.33 -3.39
N GLU A 95 17.97 26.42 -3.35
CA GLU A 95 18.63 25.98 -2.11
C GLU A 95 19.54 27.05 -1.49
N LYS A 96 19.99 28.04 -2.29
CA LYS A 96 20.79 29.19 -1.85
C LYS A 96 19.94 30.41 -1.46
N LEU A 97 18.67 30.46 -1.90
CA LEU A 97 17.69 31.46 -1.45
C LEU A 97 17.31 31.25 0.02
N ILE A 98 17.63 30.09 0.58
CA ILE A 98 17.44 29.73 1.99
C ILE A 98 18.78 29.93 2.72
N ILE A 99 18.84 30.95 3.61
CA ILE A 99 19.71 31.14 4.80
C ILE A 99 19.92 32.64 5.09
N ASP A 100 19.81 32.98 6.39
CA ASP A 100 20.06 34.23 7.15
C ASP A 100 19.88 35.61 6.45
N PRO A 101 19.10 36.56 7.03
CA PRO A 101 18.55 36.59 8.39
C PRO A 101 17.02 36.44 8.42
N ILE A 102 16.48 35.38 7.82
CA ILE A 102 15.04 35.10 7.81
C ILE A 102 14.64 34.42 9.14
N GLN A 103 13.45 34.72 9.69
CA GLN A 103 13.01 34.08 10.93
C GLN A 103 12.92 32.54 10.76
N PRO A 104 13.24 31.74 11.80
CA PRO A 104 13.27 30.28 11.69
C PRO A 104 11.96 29.64 11.18
N THR A 105 10.82 30.27 11.47
CA THR A 105 9.48 29.89 10.97
C THR A 105 9.39 29.99 9.46
N ALA A 106 9.75 31.15 8.88
CA ALA A 106 9.77 31.36 7.43
C ALA A 106 10.86 30.53 6.72
N GLN A 107 11.97 30.19 7.39
CA GLN A 107 12.98 29.29 6.83
C GLN A 107 12.46 27.85 6.67
N HIS A 108 11.76 27.33 7.68
CA HIS A 108 11.10 26.01 7.58
C HIS A 108 10.01 26.01 6.50
N ALA A 109 9.23 27.10 6.40
CA ALA A 109 8.23 27.28 5.36
C ALA A 109 8.84 27.17 3.95
N LEU A 110 9.86 27.98 3.63
CA LEU A 110 10.51 27.99 2.31
C LEU A 110 11.16 26.65 1.94
N SER A 111 11.63 25.90 2.94
CA SER A 111 12.26 24.59 2.74
C SER A 111 11.25 23.49 2.36
N ALA A 112 9.95 23.70 2.58
CA ALA A 112 8.86 22.79 2.22
C ALA A 112 8.21 23.12 0.86
N MET A 113 8.71 24.13 0.14
CA MET A 113 8.11 24.65 -1.09
C MET A 113 8.78 24.13 -2.36
N VAL A 114 7.98 23.84 -3.40
CA VAL A 114 8.44 23.40 -4.72
C VAL A 114 8.28 24.54 -5.72
N PHE A 115 9.32 24.85 -6.48
CA PHE A 115 9.40 25.98 -7.41
C PHE A 115 9.29 25.48 -8.86
N SER A 116 8.48 26.13 -9.70
CA SER A 116 8.35 25.80 -11.13
C SER A 116 8.10 27.03 -12.01
N LYS A 117 8.38 26.86 -13.31
CA LYS A 117 8.10 27.86 -14.34
C LYS A 117 6.61 27.84 -14.72
N ALA A 118 6.00 29.01 -14.87
CA ALA A 118 4.56 29.17 -15.08
C ALA A 118 4.03 28.84 -16.50
N THR A 119 4.84 28.25 -17.38
CA THR A 119 4.68 28.39 -18.84
C THR A 119 3.47 27.72 -19.51
N GLU A 120 2.78 26.75 -18.90
CA GLU A 120 1.60 26.08 -19.52
C GLU A 120 0.47 25.67 -18.55
N SER A 121 0.41 26.25 -17.34
CA SER A 121 -0.64 25.87 -16.37
C SER A 121 -2.00 26.49 -16.73
N PHE A 122 -2.96 25.63 -17.11
CA PHE A 122 -4.37 26.01 -17.35
C PHE A 122 -4.99 26.71 -16.13
N GLU A 123 -4.56 26.29 -14.93
CA GLU A 123 -5.00 26.82 -13.64
C GLU A 123 -4.49 28.25 -13.39
N LEU A 124 -3.31 28.63 -13.90
CA LEU A 124 -2.83 30.01 -13.86
C LEU A 124 -3.65 30.94 -14.76
N ARG A 125 -4.14 30.45 -15.91
CA ARG A 125 -5.02 31.22 -16.80
C ARG A 125 -6.41 31.42 -16.19
N GLU A 126 -6.97 30.39 -15.56
CA GLU A 126 -8.17 30.52 -14.73
C GLU A 126 -7.95 31.49 -13.56
N PHE A 127 -6.81 31.43 -12.87
CA PHE A 127 -6.44 32.36 -11.81
C PHE A 127 -6.35 33.83 -12.29
N VAL A 128 -5.69 34.09 -13.42
CA VAL A 128 -5.60 35.42 -14.04
C VAL A 128 -6.99 35.91 -14.46
N ASN A 129 -7.81 35.06 -15.09
CA ASN A 129 -9.19 35.40 -15.48
C ASN A 129 -10.07 35.69 -14.25
N PHE A 130 -9.97 34.89 -13.20
CA PHE A 130 -10.67 35.04 -11.94
C PHE A 130 -10.31 36.36 -11.25
N ALA A 131 -9.01 36.66 -11.12
CA ALA A 131 -8.51 37.93 -10.57
C ALA A 131 -8.98 39.16 -11.36
N ILE A 132 -9.10 39.05 -12.69
CA ILE A 132 -9.61 40.13 -13.57
C ILE A 132 -11.14 40.32 -13.39
N SER A 133 -11.88 39.30 -12.99
CA SER A 133 -13.36 39.33 -12.89
C SER A 133 -13.92 39.96 -11.60
N GLY A 134 -13.06 40.32 -10.65
CA GLY A 134 -13.42 40.69 -9.27
C GLY A 134 -14.07 42.06 -9.03
N ALA A 135 -15.06 42.49 -9.81
CA ALA A 135 -15.92 43.64 -9.47
C ALA A 135 -17.27 43.69 -10.23
N GLY A 136 -18.39 43.33 -9.57
CA GLY A 136 -19.73 43.79 -9.99
C GLY A 136 -20.90 42.79 -9.95
N LEU A 137 -21.68 42.86 -8.86
CA LEU A 137 -23.16 42.81 -8.81
C LEU A 137 -23.95 41.92 -9.82
N GLY A 138 -24.54 40.84 -9.30
CA GLY A 138 -26.00 40.76 -9.09
C GLY A 138 -26.98 40.40 -10.23
N ALA A 139 -27.96 39.56 -9.86
CA ALA A 139 -29.31 39.40 -10.42
C ALA A 139 -29.54 38.57 -11.71
N THR A 140 -30.09 37.35 -11.49
CA THR A 140 -31.29 36.75 -12.14
C THR A 140 -31.59 36.98 -13.63
N LEU A 141 -31.65 35.89 -14.42
CA LEU A 141 -32.86 35.35 -15.09
C LEU A 141 -32.52 34.36 -16.24
N SER A 142 -33.37 33.35 -16.42
CA SER A 142 -33.57 32.63 -17.69
C SER A 142 -34.90 33.10 -18.32
N PRO A 143 -35.33 32.67 -19.53
CA PRO A 143 -34.70 31.77 -20.51
C PRO A 143 -34.77 32.31 -21.98
N LEU A 144 -34.59 31.40 -22.97
CA LEU A 144 -35.30 31.29 -24.27
C LEU A 144 -34.54 31.46 -25.62
N HIS A 145 -35.02 30.63 -26.56
CA HIS A 145 -34.90 30.62 -28.04
C HIS A 145 -33.64 30.10 -28.75
N SER A 146 -33.84 28.98 -29.46
CA SER A 146 -33.15 28.62 -30.71
C SER A 146 -33.81 29.30 -31.92
N PRO A 147 -33.16 29.32 -33.10
CA PRO A 147 -33.60 28.36 -34.13
C PRO A 147 -32.48 27.76 -35.05
N ARG A 148 -32.87 26.69 -35.77
CA ARG A 148 -32.22 26.02 -36.93
C ARG A 148 -32.38 26.88 -38.24
N PRO A 149 -32.04 26.48 -39.51
CA PRO A 149 -31.68 25.17 -40.14
C PRO A 149 -30.42 25.23 -41.08
N PHE A 150 -29.96 24.26 -41.89
CA PHE A 150 -30.47 23.18 -42.78
C PHE A 150 -29.47 21.97 -42.76
N GLY A 151 -29.71 20.70 -43.16
CA GLY A 151 -30.39 20.05 -44.33
C GLY A 151 -29.30 19.31 -45.18
N ALA A 152 -29.40 18.08 -45.71
CA ALA A 152 -30.45 17.06 -45.94
C ALA A 152 -29.80 15.62 -45.91
N ALA A 153 -30.45 14.50 -45.50
CA ALA A 153 -31.40 13.59 -46.20
C ALA A 153 -30.77 12.73 -47.34
N MET A 154 -31.08 11.46 -47.66
CA MET A 154 -32.08 10.40 -47.29
C MET A 154 -31.38 9.00 -47.39
N HIS A 155 -31.86 7.82 -46.92
CA HIS A 155 -33.16 7.15 -47.14
C HIS A 155 -33.48 6.03 -46.12
N ALA A 156 -34.79 5.79 -45.90
CA ALA A 156 -35.44 4.57 -45.37
C ALA A 156 -36.42 4.04 -46.47
N PRO A 157 -37.46 3.16 -46.29
CA PRO A 157 -38.17 2.62 -45.08
C PRO A 157 -38.30 1.05 -45.11
N LEU A 158 -39.09 0.28 -44.34
CA LEU A 158 -40.46 0.31 -43.74
C LEU A 158 -40.48 -0.64 -42.49
N SER A 159 -41.05 -0.35 -41.30
CA SER A 159 -42.46 -0.13 -40.86
C SER A 159 -43.34 -1.41 -40.91
N PHE A 160 -44.29 -1.73 -40.00
CA PHE A 160 -45.00 -0.99 -38.92
C PHE A 160 -45.78 -1.99 -38.01
N SER A 161 -46.18 -1.63 -36.77
CA SER A 161 -47.49 -1.97 -36.10
C SER A 161 -47.49 -1.65 -34.57
N ALA A 162 -48.61 -1.85 -33.84
CA ALA A 162 -48.91 -1.06 -32.62
C ALA A 162 -50.09 -1.48 -31.69
N LEU A 163 -49.92 -1.27 -30.36
CA LEU A 163 -50.92 -0.74 -29.36
C LEU A 163 -52.02 -1.73 -28.77
N PRO A 164 -52.88 -1.36 -27.75
CA PRO A 164 -52.64 -1.68 -26.32
C PRO A 164 -53.87 -2.23 -25.48
N PRO A 165 -54.30 -1.78 -24.24
CA PRO A 165 -54.65 -2.64 -23.08
C PRO A 165 -56.15 -2.63 -22.64
N PRO A 166 -56.55 -3.26 -21.49
CA PRO A 166 -57.13 -2.45 -20.37
C PRO A 166 -57.11 -2.98 -18.88
N ALA A 167 -57.13 -2.03 -17.93
CA ALA A 167 -57.92 -1.88 -16.66
C ALA A 167 -58.04 -2.91 -15.48
N LEU A 168 -58.22 -2.35 -14.26
CA LEU A 168 -58.53 -2.95 -12.93
C LEU A 168 -60.07 -3.10 -12.66
N PRO A 169 -60.51 -3.76 -11.56
CA PRO A 169 -61.00 -2.99 -10.40
C PRO A 169 -60.91 -3.61 -8.95
N LEU A 170 -60.68 -2.72 -7.97
CA LEU A 170 -61.22 -2.57 -6.58
C LEU A 170 -61.75 -3.74 -5.69
N SER A 171 -61.24 -3.80 -4.45
CA SER A 171 -61.96 -3.71 -3.15
C SER A 171 -61.00 -4.06 -1.97
N PHE A 172 -61.25 -3.84 -0.67
CA PHE A 172 -61.66 -2.70 0.18
C PHE A 172 -61.55 -3.21 1.65
N SER A 173 -61.59 -2.31 2.66
CA SER A 173 -61.68 -2.56 4.12
C SER A 173 -60.40 -2.90 4.92
N ASP A 174 -60.21 -2.45 6.18
CA ASP A 174 -60.57 -1.16 6.83
C ASP A 174 -59.77 -0.97 8.16
N SER A 175 -59.97 0.18 8.82
CA SER A 175 -59.48 0.65 10.14
C SER A 175 -58.05 1.25 10.18
N ARG A 176 -57.78 2.51 10.61
CA ARG A 176 -58.26 3.37 11.75
C ARG A 176 -57.78 2.85 13.11
N ILE A 177 -57.23 3.58 14.09
CA ILE A 177 -57.02 5.01 14.45
C ILE A 177 -55.77 4.99 15.39
N GLY A 178 -54.96 6.03 15.64
CA GLY A 178 -54.90 7.43 15.21
C GLY A 178 -53.89 8.20 16.09
N SER A 179 -53.84 9.53 15.97
CA SER A 179 -52.88 10.40 16.67
C SER A 179 -53.55 11.56 17.42
N PRO A 180 -52.95 12.06 18.51
CA PRO A 180 -53.11 13.44 19.01
C PRO A 180 -51.76 14.19 18.96
N SER A 181 -51.59 15.33 18.28
CA SER A 181 -52.21 16.67 18.39
C SER A 181 -51.40 17.65 19.28
N ILE A 182 -51.13 18.82 18.72
CA ILE A 182 -50.26 19.90 19.23
C ILE A 182 -50.93 20.77 20.32
N SER A 183 -50.14 21.30 21.26
CA SER A 183 -50.37 22.53 22.07
C SER A 183 -49.12 22.86 22.89
N ALA A 184 -48.78 24.08 23.33
CA ALA A 184 -49.02 25.45 22.83
C ALA A 184 -48.06 26.44 23.56
N LEU A 185 -47.76 27.57 22.90
CA LEU A 185 -47.13 28.84 23.35
C LEU A 185 -46.75 29.08 24.85
N GLY A 186 -45.58 29.71 25.04
CA GLY A 186 -45.22 30.43 26.27
C GLY A 186 -44.08 31.45 26.07
N LEU A 187 -44.40 32.75 26.00
CA LEU A 187 -43.46 33.88 25.88
C LEU A 187 -43.38 34.67 27.19
N VAL A 188 -42.22 34.73 27.85
CA VAL A 188 -41.91 35.74 28.88
C VAL A 188 -40.42 36.12 28.85
N ASN A 189 -40.13 37.43 28.85
CA ASN A 189 -38.83 38.03 29.14
C ASN A 189 -39.11 39.44 29.71
N PRO A 190 -38.52 39.84 30.86
CA PRO A 190 -37.47 40.86 30.76
C PRO A 190 -36.34 40.80 31.82
N ARG A 191 -35.10 40.96 31.32
CA ARG A 191 -33.99 41.78 31.88
C ARG A 191 -33.31 41.40 33.22
N THR A 192 -32.18 40.69 33.08
CA THR A 192 -30.81 41.03 33.57
C THR A 192 -30.56 41.50 35.01
N PRO A 193 -29.56 40.92 35.69
CA PRO A 193 -28.21 41.51 35.59
C PRO A 193 -27.12 40.52 35.13
N SER A 194 -26.13 41.04 34.38
CA SER A 194 -25.00 40.26 33.87
C SER A 194 -23.91 40.02 34.94
N PRO A 195 -23.55 38.77 35.29
CA PRO A 195 -22.31 38.47 36.00
C PRO A 195 -21.10 38.56 35.05
N PRO A 196 -19.86 38.69 35.55
CA PRO A 196 -18.74 39.22 34.77
C PRO A 196 -18.29 38.29 33.64
N ARG A 197 -17.98 38.88 32.47
CA ARG A 197 -17.17 38.22 31.44
C ARG A 197 -15.79 37.89 32.01
N LYS A 198 -15.59 36.65 32.45
CA LYS A 198 -14.26 36.06 32.52
C LYS A 198 -13.82 35.80 31.09
N ASN A 199 -12.67 36.35 30.70
CA ASN A 199 -12.04 35.99 29.43
C ASN A 199 -11.69 34.50 29.49
N LYS A 200 -12.38 33.67 28.71
CA LYS A 200 -11.96 32.29 28.48
C LYS A 200 -10.60 32.32 27.79
N THR A 201 -9.68 31.49 28.25
CA THR A 201 -8.38 31.30 27.60
C THR A 201 -8.57 30.59 26.24
N ALA A 202 -7.60 30.74 25.34
CA ALA A 202 -7.62 30.04 24.05
C ALA A 202 -7.72 28.50 24.21
N LEU A 203 -7.19 27.96 25.31
CA LEU A 203 -7.31 26.54 25.66
C LEU A 203 -8.75 26.14 26.03
N GLU A 204 -9.50 27.00 26.73
CA GLU A 204 -10.90 26.75 27.07
C GLU A 204 -11.82 26.87 25.85
N LEU A 205 -11.57 27.81 24.94
CA LEU A 205 -12.24 27.85 23.64
C LEU A 205 -11.92 26.59 22.81
N GLY A 206 -10.65 26.21 22.72
CA GLY A 206 -10.23 25.02 21.97
C GLY A 206 -10.87 23.73 22.49
N LEU A 207 -10.95 23.57 23.81
CA LEU A 207 -11.61 22.40 24.42
C LEU A 207 -13.13 22.39 24.22
N GLU A 208 -13.81 23.55 24.22
CA GLU A 208 -15.24 23.62 23.86
C GLU A 208 -15.47 23.31 22.37
N THR A 209 -14.64 23.83 21.46
CA THR A 209 -14.72 23.53 20.02
C THR A 209 -14.49 22.04 19.74
N LEU A 210 -13.48 21.44 20.38
CA LEU A 210 -13.21 20.00 20.27
C LEU A 210 -14.37 19.17 20.87
N ALA A 211 -14.94 19.58 22.01
CA ALA A 211 -16.09 18.89 22.60
C ALA A 211 -17.37 18.99 21.76
N GLN A 212 -17.54 20.07 20.99
CA GLN A 212 -18.65 20.24 20.04
C GLN A 212 -18.47 19.44 18.74
N GLN A 213 -17.23 19.19 18.30
CA GLN A 213 -16.95 18.43 17.08
C GLN A 213 -16.70 16.92 17.30
N TRP A 214 -16.21 16.51 18.49
CA TRP A 214 -15.72 15.14 18.77
C TRP A 214 -16.26 14.55 20.09
N GLY A 215 -17.21 15.20 20.76
CA GLY A 215 -17.74 14.77 22.06
C GLY A 215 -16.86 15.15 23.26
N SER A 216 -17.44 15.12 24.46
CA SER A 216 -16.76 15.62 25.67
C SER A 216 -15.67 14.63 26.16
N PRO A 217 -14.40 15.08 26.32
CA PRO A 217 -13.32 14.23 26.81
C PRO A 217 -13.50 13.83 28.27
N SER A 218 -12.95 12.67 28.66
CA SER A 218 -13.13 12.13 30.01
C SER A 218 -12.50 13.01 31.12
N PRO A 219 -12.99 12.92 32.37
CA PRO A 219 -12.44 13.68 33.50
C PRO A 219 -10.95 13.44 33.80
N GLU A 220 -10.36 12.36 33.28
CA GLU A 220 -8.93 12.08 33.37
C GLU A 220 -8.13 12.74 32.27
N ALA A 221 -8.63 12.79 31.02
CA ALA A 221 -8.00 13.54 29.94
C ALA A 221 -7.89 15.04 30.32
N THR A 222 -8.97 15.64 30.84
CA THR A 222 -8.95 17.04 31.32
C THR A 222 -7.94 17.25 32.47
N ARG A 223 -7.69 16.24 33.29
CA ARG A 223 -6.73 16.29 34.40
C ARG A 223 -5.29 16.23 33.91
N VAL A 224 -5.00 15.38 32.93
CA VAL A 224 -3.69 15.29 32.26
C VAL A 224 -3.37 16.63 31.57
N PHE A 225 -4.27 17.20 30.77
CA PHE A 225 -4.01 18.47 30.09
C PHE A 225 -3.75 19.64 31.05
N ARG A 226 -4.37 19.68 32.23
CA ARG A 226 -4.05 20.68 33.27
C ARG A 226 -2.67 20.50 33.91
N SER A 227 -2.12 19.28 33.94
CA SER A 227 -0.81 18.99 34.54
C SER A 227 0.39 19.39 33.67
N ILE A 228 0.19 19.54 32.36
CA ILE A 228 1.27 19.88 31.40
C ILE A 228 1.59 21.40 31.45
N GLY A 229 0.66 22.23 31.95
CA GLY A 229 0.77 23.68 32.02
C GLY A 229 1.59 24.27 33.17
N SER A 230 2.80 23.77 33.46
CA SER A 230 3.76 24.45 34.35
C SER A 230 5.21 23.96 34.17
N PRO A 231 6.02 24.60 33.32
CA PRO A 231 7.39 24.15 33.06
C PRO A 231 8.36 24.59 34.16
N ARG A 232 8.55 23.74 35.21
CA ARG A 232 9.75 23.82 36.07
C ARG A 232 10.13 22.60 36.91
N ASN A 233 9.27 21.60 37.14
CA ASN A 233 9.53 20.50 38.11
C ASN A 233 9.16 19.09 37.61
N THR A 234 9.59 18.68 36.42
CA THR A 234 9.45 17.29 35.93
C THR A 234 10.81 16.65 35.59
N PRO A 235 11.13 15.43 36.07
CA PRO A 235 12.44 14.78 35.87
C PRO A 235 12.87 14.61 34.41
N LEU A 236 11.93 14.64 33.45
CA LEU A 236 12.20 14.55 32.02
C LEU A 236 13.10 15.68 31.50
N GLY A 237 13.02 16.88 32.08
CA GLY A 237 13.79 18.05 31.64
C GLY A 237 15.29 17.97 31.93
N ALA A 238 15.71 17.12 32.89
CA ALA A 238 17.10 17.02 33.32
C ALA A 238 17.96 16.06 32.48
N ARG A 239 17.36 15.27 31.58
CA ARG A 239 18.07 14.25 30.78
C ARG A 239 18.49 14.68 29.38
N LEU A 240 18.03 15.83 28.88
CA LEU A 240 18.29 16.26 27.49
C LEU A 240 19.51 17.18 27.30
N PHE A 241 20.18 17.62 28.37
CA PHE A 241 21.33 18.53 28.28
C PHE A 241 22.48 18.21 29.24
N SER A 242 23.35 17.26 28.85
CA SER A 242 24.79 17.24 29.21
C SER A 242 25.61 16.34 28.26
N PRO A 243 26.84 16.72 27.86
CA PRO A 243 27.56 16.09 26.75
C PRO A 243 28.52 14.94 27.14
N LEU A 244 28.82 14.10 26.14
CA LEU A 244 29.59 12.85 26.14
C LEU A 244 31.02 12.89 26.72
N HIS A 245 31.38 11.84 27.48
CA HIS A 245 32.71 11.20 27.41
C HIS A 245 32.64 9.67 27.52
N ASN A 246 33.06 9.01 26.43
CA ASN A 246 33.67 7.69 26.29
C ASN A 246 32.99 6.38 26.79
N TYR A 247 32.58 5.57 25.80
CA TYR A 247 32.82 4.12 25.70
C TYR A 247 34.29 3.75 26.06
N ASN A 248 34.66 2.54 26.50
CA ASN A 248 34.39 1.24 25.86
C ASN A 248 34.60 0.03 26.80
N ALA A 249 34.08 -1.13 26.35
CA ALA A 249 34.40 -2.56 26.60
C ALA A 249 35.74 -2.94 27.31
N SER A 250 35.90 -4.13 27.94
CA SER A 250 35.01 -5.28 28.26
C SER A 250 35.69 -6.22 29.27
N ASP A 251 34.98 -7.30 29.65
CA ASP A 251 35.47 -8.60 30.14
C ASP A 251 35.78 -8.82 31.65
N ASP A 252 35.57 -10.08 32.02
CA ASP A 252 35.49 -10.63 33.37
C ASP A 252 36.83 -11.11 33.95
N GLU A 253 36.82 -11.18 35.29
CA GLU A 253 37.60 -12.10 36.15
C GLU A 253 39.14 -12.03 36.34
N LEU A 254 39.50 -12.35 37.59
CA LEU A 254 40.74 -12.97 38.09
C LEU A 254 42.06 -12.16 38.25
N THR A 255 42.26 -11.78 39.52
CA THR A 255 43.49 -11.94 40.35
C THR A 255 44.73 -11.04 40.19
N ARG A 256 45.07 -10.41 41.33
CA ARG A 256 46.41 -10.27 41.96
C ARG A 256 47.63 -9.89 41.09
N GLY A 257 48.26 -8.75 41.40
CA GLY A 257 49.72 -8.67 41.26
C GLY A 257 50.36 -7.28 41.20
N ARG A 258 51.21 -6.97 42.20
CA ARG A 258 52.13 -5.83 42.26
C ARG A 258 53.05 -5.72 41.02
N GLY A 259 53.46 -4.51 40.60
CA GLY A 259 54.83 -4.32 40.10
C GLY A 259 55.16 -3.22 39.08
N ARG A 260 55.67 -2.07 39.58
CA ARG A 260 56.87 -1.32 39.10
C ARG A 260 57.29 -1.34 37.59
N SER A 261 57.30 -0.11 37.02
CA SER A 261 58.51 0.65 36.59
C SER A 261 59.10 0.52 35.17
N ARG A 262 59.50 1.70 34.61
CA ARG A 262 60.49 1.97 33.52
C ARG A 262 60.10 1.52 32.10
N HIS A 263 60.59 2.10 30.99
CA HIS A 263 61.19 3.38 30.54
C HIS A 263 61.63 3.13 29.07
N ILE A 264 62.31 4.09 28.40
CA ILE A 264 62.80 4.06 26.99
C ILE A 264 61.67 4.38 25.99
N SER A 265 61.54 5.55 25.33
CA SER A 265 62.43 6.66 24.89
C SER A 265 62.92 6.60 23.43
N ASN A 266 63.12 7.81 22.89
CA ASN A 266 63.64 8.22 21.57
C ASN A 266 62.49 8.48 20.56
N ASP A 267 62.02 9.74 20.40
CA ASP A 267 62.67 10.91 19.77
C ASP A 267 62.96 10.67 18.28
N ILE A 268 62.57 11.58 17.36
CA ILE A 268 63.32 12.81 17.11
C ILE A 268 62.46 13.94 16.46
N HIS A 269 62.80 15.18 16.86
CA HIS A 269 62.51 16.53 16.29
C HIS A 269 61.18 17.29 16.56
N SER A 270 61.39 18.40 17.27
CA SER A 270 60.54 19.52 17.74
C SER A 270 60.63 20.74 16.79
N ASP A 271 59.54 21.48 16.50
CA ASP A 271 59.07 22.73 17.18
C ASP A 271 59.94 24.00 16.86
N PRO A 272 59.43 25.26 16.71
CA PRO A 272 58.17 25.78 17.25
C PRO A 272 57.26 26.67 16.35
N THR A 273 55.95 26.69 16.66
CA THR A 273 55.09 27.87 16.97
C THR A 273 53.59 27.61 16.77
N LEU A 274 52.82 27.72 17.87
CA LEU A 274 51.35 27.89 17.91
C LEU A 274 50.98 29.38 17.70
N PRO A 275 49.72 29.79 17.37
CA PRO A 275 48.42 29.14 17.63
C PRO A 275 47.54 28.94 16.36
N VAL A 276 46.36 28.29 16.32
CA VAL A 276 45.22 28.22 17.26
C VAL A 276 44.48 26.87 17.12
N ALA A 277 44.23 26.16 18.23
CA ALA A 277 43.40 24.96 18.23
C ALA A 277 41.89 25.30 18.35
N LYS A 278 41.12 25.24 17.25
CA LYS A 278 39.64 25.37 17.26
C LYS A 278 38.94 24.86 15.98
N LYS A 279 39.05 23.57 15.62
CA LYS A 279 38.25 23.01 14.49
C LYS A 279 37.79 21.54 14.56
N ALA A 280 38.39 20.66 15.37
CA ALA A 280 38.20 19.21 15.25
C ALA A 280 37.07 18.55 16.09
N LYS A 281 36.03 19.29 16.52
CA LYS A 281 34.87 18.72 17.28
C LYS A 281 33.49 18.93 16.66
N ARG A 282 33.40 19.47 15.43
CA ARG A 282 32.11 19.74 14.75
C ARG A 282 31.68 18.73 13.67
N HIS A 283 32.55 17.82 13.24
CA HIS A 283 32.22 16.86 12.16
C HIS A 283 31.56 15.56 12.62
N ALA A 284 31.72 15.15 13.89
CA ALA A 284 31.15 13.87 14.35
C ALA A 284 29.64 13.91 14.63
N SER A 285 29.03 15.08 14.89
CA SER A 285 27.58 15.19 15.15
C SER A 285 26.77 15.69 13.95
N SER A 286 27.41 16.30 12.95
CA SER A 286 26.72 16.72 11.72
C SER A 286 26.25 15.54 10.90
N ASP A 287 27.04 14.47 10.88
CA ASP A 287 26.86 13.38 9.92
C ASP A 287 25.78 12.41 10.43
N VAL A 288 25.76 12.11 11.74
CA VAL A 288 24.66 11.38 12.40
C VAL A 288 23.33 12.14 12.26
N SER A 289 23.33 13.47 12.43
CA SER A 289 22.10 14.28 12.31
C SER A 289 21.58 14.40 10.87
N ARG A 290 22.49 14.37 9.88
CA ARG A 290 22.14 14.42 8.46
C ARG A 290 21.62 13.09 7.92
N VAL A 291 22.18 11.97 8.38
CA VAL A 291 21.68 10.63 8.03
C VAL A 291 20.25 10.46 8.56
N VAL A 292 20.01 10.72 9.85
CA VAL A 292 18.67 10.59 10.46
C VAL A 292 17.63 11.52 9.79
N ALA A 293 18.01 12.74 9.41
CA ALA A 293 17.08 13.65 8.71
C ALA A 293 16.80 13.24 7.25
N ALA A 294 17.79 12.67 6.55
CA ALA A 294 17.61 12.15 5.20
C ALA A 294 16.73 10.90 5.20
N ASP A 295 16.90 10.00 6.17
CA ASP A 295 16.10 8.79 6.30
C ASP A 295 14.64 9.11 6.64
N VAL A 296 14.37 10.07 7.55
CA VAL A 296 13.00 10.52 7.86
C VAL A 296 12.34 11.22 6.66
N LEU A 297 13.08 12.01 5.89
CA LEU A 297 12.55 12.67 4.71
C LEU A 297 12.31 11.68 3.54
N ASN A 298 13.17 10.68 3.36
CA ASN A 298 12.94 9.57 2.43
C ASN A 298 11.76 8.72 2.86
N ASP A 299 11.59 8.41 4.16
CA ASP A 299 10.43 7.67 4.65
C ASP A 299 9.11 8.44 4.45
N LEU A 300 9.13 9.78 4.57
CA LEU A 300 7.97 10.63 4.24
C LEU A 300 7.69 10.70 2.73
N LEU A 301 8.73 10.84 1.91
CA LEU A 301 8.61 10.91 0.45
C LEU A 301 8.28 9.54 -0.17
N GLU A 302 8.77 8.43 0.40
CA GLU A 302 8.34 7.09 0.01
C GLU A 302 6.88 6.89 0.45
N ARG A 303 6.47 7.20 1.70
CA ARG A 303 5.05 7.16 2.11
C ARG A 303 4.12 7.85 1.10
N MET A 304 4.48 9.05 0.62
CA MET A 304 3.70 9.80 -0.39
C MET A 304 3.76 9.22 -1.82
N ARG A 305 4.79 8.44 -2.17
CA ARG A 305 4.92 7.79 -3.49
C ARG A 305 4.18 6.45 -3.60
N CYS A 306 3.60 5.96 -2.51
CA CYS A 306 3.46 4.52 -2.30
C CYS A 306 2.06 3.99 -2.01
N GLU A 307 1.04 4.83 -2.03
CA GLU A 307 -0.36 4.46 -1.76
C GLU A 307 -1.10 3.84 -2.96
N LEU A 308 -0.42 3.65 -4.09
CA LEU A 308 -1.05 3.50 -5.41
C LEU A 308 -1.21 2.05 -5.88
N TRP A 309 -1.69 1.18 -5.00
CA TRP A 309 -2.50 0.03 -5.41
C TRP A 309 -3.99 0.19 -5.03
N VAL A 310 -4.26 0.97 -3.98
CA VAL A 310 -5.62 1.30 -3.53
C VAL A 310 -5.86 2.77 -3.84
N GLY A 311 -6.33 3.05 -5.05
CA GLY A 311 -6.36 4.41 -5.59
C GLY A 311 -7.18 5.38 -4.74
N VAL A 312 -6.50 6.28 -4.02
CA VAL A 312 -7.13 7.44 -3.38
C VAL A 312 -7.72 8.31 -4.48
N PRO A 313 -9.05 8.53 -4.52
CA PRO A 313 -9.64 9.44 -5.50
C PRO A 313 -9.18 10.88 -5.24
N ARG A 314 -8.48 11.47 -6.22
CA ARG A 314 -8.51 12.94 -6.36
C ARG A 314 -9.92 13.37 -6.72
N LEU A 315 -10.66 13.87 -5.74
CA LEU A 315 -11.90 14.63 -5.97
C LEU A 315 -11.56 15.96 -6.65
N LEU A 316 -11.60 16.04 -7.98
CA LEU A 316 -11.64 17.31 -8.71
C LEU A 316 -12.41 17.22 -10.03
N GLY A 317 -13.24 18.25 -10.26
CA GLY A 317 -13.51 18.76 -11.61
C GLY A 317 -14.68 18.15 -12.38
N THR A 318 -15.82 18.86 -12.41
CA THR A 318 -16.84 18.65 -13.44
C THR A 318 -16.30 19.04 -14.83
N ASN A 319 -16.60 18.21 -15.84
CA ASN A 319 -16.46 18.47 -17.29
C ASN A 319 -15.09 18.19 -17.97
N GLY A 320 -14.62 16.95 -17.84
CA GLY A 320 -14.72 16.05 -18.99
C GLY A 320 -13.70 16.14 -20.12
N ARG A 321 -12.52 15.53 -19.90
CA ARG A 321 -12.03 14.33 -20.65
C ARG A 321 -10.64 13.94 -20.12
N PRO A 322 -10.49 12.81 -19.39
CA PRO A 322 -9.21 12.44 -18.80
C PRO A 322 -8.28 11.75 -19.80
N THR A 323 -7.08 12.29 -20.00
CA THR A 323 -5.91 11.51 -20.43
C THR A 323 -5.08 11.14 -19.21
N CYS A 324 -5.38 9.97 -18.64
CA CYS A 324 -4.75 9.45 -17.44
C CYS A 324 -3.41 8.77 -17.80
N SER A 325 -2.30 9.50 -17.76
CA SER A 325 -0.95 8.93 -17.94
C SER A 325 -0.23 8.76 -16.60
N TYR A 326 -0.64 7.74 -15.84
CA TYR A 326 0.07 7.30 -14.64
C TYR A 326 0.70 5.93 -14.92
N GLU A 327 2.02 5.83 -14.74
CA GLU A 327 2.72 4.54 -14.76
C GLU A 327 2.46 3.77 -13.46
N TYR A 328 1.27 3.17 -13.37
CA TYR A 328 1.04 2.07 -12.44
C TYR A 328 1.91 0.87 -12.89
N PRO A 329 2.56 0.12 -11.97
CA PRO A 329 3.05 -1.21 -12.29
C PRO A 329 1.84 -2.11 -12.56
N LEU A 330 1.64 -2.49 -13.83
CA LEU A 330 0.38 -3.01 -14.37
C LEU A 330 0.09 -4.48 -14.00
N TRP A 331 0.98 -5.14 -13.25
CA TRP A 331 0.91 -6.58 -12.98
C TRP A 331 1.03 -6.96 -11.47
N PRO A 332 -0.06 -7.00 -10.69
CA PRO A 332 -0.05 -7.34 -9.25
C PRO A 332 0.12 -8.83 -8.91
N PHE A 333 0.11 -9.69 -9.92
CA PHE A 333 -0.22 -11.10 -9.76
C PHE A 333 0.82 -11.89 -8.96
N VAL A 334 0.44 -13.13 -8.61
CA VAL A 334 1.38 -14.17 -8.22
C VAL A 334 1.51 -15.14 -9.39
N LEU A 335 2.74 -15.57 -9.71
CA LEU A 335 3.07 -16.38 -10.88
C LEU A 335 2.18 -17.64 -11.01
N LEU A 336 1.82 -18.26 -9.88
CA LEU A 336 0.96 -19.45 -9.87
C LEU A 336 -0.41 -19.25 -10.51
N PHE A 337 -0.97 -18.04 -10.45
CA PHE A 337 -2.26 -17.75 -11.09
C PHE A 337 -2.11 -17.60 -12.60
N LEU A 338 -0.96 -17.12 -13.08
CA LEU A 338 -0.65 -17.10 -14.51
C LEU A 338 -0.44 -18.52 -15.05
N THR A 339 0.26 -19.39 -14.31
CA THR A 339 0.45 -20.78 -14.76
C THR A 339 -0.84 -21.59 -14.71
N MET A 340 -1.68 -21.39 -13.68
CA MET A 340 -3.02 -21.96 -13.69
C MET A 340 -3.91 -21.37 -14.79
N GLN A 341 -3.84 -20.06 -15.09
CA GLN A 341 -4.67 -19.46 -16.15
C GLN A 341 -4.33 -20.05 -17.54
N GLN A 342 -3.05 -20.31 -17.85
CA GLN A 342 -2.70 -21.02 -19.09
C GLN A 342 -3.28 -22.45 -19.11
N ALA A 343 -3.17 -23.19 -18.01
CA ALA A 343 -3.72 -24.55 -17.91
C ALA A 343 -5.26 -24.57 -18.02
N VAL A 344 -5.94 -23.58 -17.44
CA VAL A 344 -7.39 -23.38 -17.54
C VAL A 344 -7.79 -22.94 -18.95
N LEU A 345 -7.03 -22.07 -19.62
CA LEU A 345 -7.24 -21.71 -21.03
C LEU A 345 -7.14 -22.94 -21.95
N GLN A 346 -6.18 -23.83 -21.68
CA GLN A 346 -5.96 -25.05 -22.47
C GLN A 346 -7.03 -26.12 -22.24
N HIS A 347 -7.47 -26.34 -20.98
CA HIS A 347 -8.30 -27.50 -20.62
C HIS A 347 -9.75 -27.15 -20.24
N PHE A 348 -10.02 -25.93 -19.78
CA PHE A 348 -11.29 -25.51 -19.19
C PHE A 348 -11.78 -24.11 -19.64
N PRO A 349 -11.56 -23.65 -20.90
CA PRO A 349 -11.77 -22.24 -21.30
C PRO A 349 -13.22 -21.74 -21.22
N LYS A 350 -14.20 -22.64 -21.11
CA LYS A 350 -15.63 -22.32 -21.02
C LYS A 350 -16.27 -22.68 -19.67
N THR A 351 -15.44 -23.01 -18.68
CA THR A 351 -15.90 -23.48 -17.37
C THR A 351 -16.26 -22.29 -16.48
N ASN A 352 -17.45 -22.26 -15.92
CA ASN A 352 -17.90 -21.22 -14.99
C ASN A 352 -17.54 -21.58 -13.54
N VAL A 353 -17.11 -20.58 -12.78
CA VAL A 353 -16.73 -20.72 -11.36
C VAL A 353 -17.29 -19.57 -10.53
N THR A 354 -17.35 -19.80 -9.22
CA THR A 354 -17.52 -18.73 -8.22
C THR A 354 -16.42 -18.86 -7.18
N TYR A 355 -15.68 -17.78 -6.94
CA TYR A 355 -14.82 -17.61 -5.77
C TYR A 355 -15.54 -16.82 -4.69
N ARG A 356 -15.23 -17.10 -3.42
CA ARG A 356 -15.81 -16.42 -2.25
C ARG A 356 -14.72 -15.92 -1.32
N PHE A 357 -14.87 -14.68 -0.87
CA PHE A 357 -14.08 -14.09 0.21
C PHE A 357 -14.51 -14.62 1.58
N THR A 358 -13.56 -14.71 2.51
CA THR A 358 -13.83 -14.98 3.92
C THR A 358 -12.78 -14.27 4.78
N ASN A 359 -13.23 -13.29 5.57
CA ASN A 359 -12.48 -12.82 6.73
C ASN A 359 -12.63 -13.84 7.86
N ARG A 360 -11.53 -14.37 8.38
CA ARG A 360 -11.49 -15.31 9.51
C ARG A 360 -11.30 -14.59 10.85
N SER A 361 -10.79 -13.36 10.83
CA SER A 361 -10.70 -12.46 11.99
C SER A 361 -12.03 -11.72 12.14
N LYS A 362 -13.05 -12.36 12.74
CA LYS A 362 -14.40 -11.79 12.89
C LYS A 362 -14.41 -10.48 13.69
N GLU A 363 -13.41 -10.26 14.53
CA GLU A 363 -13.18 -9.05 15.31
C GLU A 363 -12.61 -7.87 14.50
N MET A 364 -12.09 -8.11 13.29
CA MET A 364 -11.53 -7.07 12.42
C MET A 364 -12.61 -6.62 11.43
N LEU A 365 -13.39 -5.62 11.83
CA LEU A 365 -14.49 -5.02 11.05
C LEU A 365 -13.97 -3.97 10.06
N PHE A 366 -14.71 -3.79 8.95
CA PHE A 366 -14.39 -2.81 7.92
C PHE A 366 -15.35 -1.62 8.05
N SER A 367 -14.81 -0.40 8.05
CA SER A 367 -15.63 0.81 8.00
C SER A 367 -16.24 1.01 6.60
N ARG A 368 -17.34 1.77 6.51
CA ARG A 368 -17.94 2.21 5.24
C ARG A 368 -16.92 2.85 4.31
N GLY A 369 -16.06 3.73 4.84
CA GLY A 369 -14.99 4.36 4.08
C GLY A 369 -13.97 3.36 3.51
N CYS A 370 -13.59 2.34 4.29
CA CYS A 370 -12.75 1.26 3.80
C CYS A 370 -13.43 0.47 2.67
N PHE A 371 -14.71 0.15 2.83
CA PHE A 371 -15.47 -0.64 1.85
C PHE A 371 -15.60 0.07 0.50
N GLU A 372 -15.97 1.36 0.48
CA GLU A 372 -16.10 2.11 -0.78
C GLU A 372 -14.73 2.29 -1.46
N LEU A 373 -13.64 2.48 -0.69
CA LEU A 373 -12.27 2.55 -1.20
C LEU A 373 -11.83 1.22 -1.86
N VAL A 374 -12.14 0.08 -1.23
CA VAL A 374 -11.89 -1.25 -1.82
C VAL A 374 -12.69 -1.41 -3.10
N LYS A 375 -13.98 -1.09 -3.08
CA LYS A 375 -14.89 -1.22 -4.24
C LYS A 375 -14.39 -0.40 -5.43
N GLN A 376 -14.00 0.85 -5.20
CA GLN A 376 -13.40 1.70 -6.23
C GLN A 376 -12.06 1.15 -6.74
N SER A 377 -11.21 0.62 -5.87
CA SER A 377 -9.93 0.06 -6.27
C SER A 377 -10.09 -1.24 -7.08
N VAL A 378 -11.11 -2.04 -6.77
CA VAL A 378 -11.47 -3.25 -7.52
C VAL A 378 -12.08 -2.91 -8.88
N SER A 379 -12.92 -1.88 -9.01
CA SER A 379 -13.47 -1.47 -10.31
C SER A 379 -12.37 -0.97 -11.27
N ARG A 380 -11.32 -0.34 -10.73
CA ARG A 380 -10.13 0.09 -11.48
C ARG A 380 -9.23 -1.05 -11.98
N LEU A 381 -9.47 -2.31 -11.58
CA LEU A 381 -8.79 -3.45 -12.22
C LEU A 381 -9.10 -3.53 -13.73
N SER A 382 -10.25 -2.99 -14.18
CA SER A 382 -10.58 -2.86 -15.60
C SER A 382 -9.59 -2.02 -16.42
N GLU A 383 -8.82 -1.14 -15.78
CA GLU A 383 -7.79 -0.31 -16.42
C GLU A 383 -6.50 -1.09 -16.72
N LEU A 384 -6.33 -2.29 -16.17
CA LEU A 384 -5.09 -3.06 -16.27
C LEU A 384 -4.98 -3.82 -17.60
N GLN A 385 -3.78 -3.77 -18.19
CA GLN A 385 -3.40 -4.46 -19.41
C GLN A 385 -1.92 -4.89 -19.30
N LEU A 386 -1.58 -6.07 -19.82
CA LEU A 386 -0.19 -6.49 -19.98
C LEU A 386 0.55 -5.55 -20.94
N THR A 387 1.61 -4.88 -20.48
CA THR A 387 2.48 -4.07 -21.34
C THR A 387 3.41 -4.94 -22.17
N GLU A 388 3.93 -4.42 -23.29
CA GLU A 388 4.88 -5.19 -24.12
C GLU A 388 6.20 -5.49 -23.37
N LYS A 389 6.61 -4.62 -22.44
CA LYS A 389 7.77 -4.86 -21.57
C LYS A 389 7.53 -6.05 -20.64
N GLU A 390 6.35 -6.15 -20.04
CA GLU A 390 5.98 -7.28 -19.18
C GLU A 390 5.77 -8.56 -20.01
N ALA A 391 5.21 -8.46 -21.22
CA ALA A 391 5.06 -9.60 -22.13
C ALA A 391 6.41 -10.19 -22.55
N GLU A 392 7.37 -9.35 -22.96
CA GLU A 392 8.73 -9.79 -23.30
C GLU A 392 9.49 -10.32 -22.07
N TRP A 393 9.28 -9.74 -20.89
CA TRP A 393 9.83 -10.28 -19.64
C TRP A 393 9.25 -11.67 -19.32
N LEU A 394 7.94 -11.87 -19.46
CA LEU A 394 7.31 -13.18 -19.27
C LEU A 394 7.84 -14.20 -20.30
N LYS A 395 7.95 -13.82 -21.57
CA LYS A 395 8.48 -14.66 -22.65
C LYS A 395 9.92 -15.13 -22.38
N THR A 396 10.78 -14.22 -21.92
CA THR A 396 12.21 -14.50 -21.70
C THR A 396 12.50 -15.18 -20.35
N ARG A 397 11.81 -14.78 -19.27
CA ARG A 397 12.09 -15.27 -17.90
C ARG A 397 11.18 -16.41 -17.46
N CYS A 398 10.05 -16.60 -18.14
CA CYS A 398 9.07 -17.65 -17.86
C CYS A 398 8.76 -18.45 -19.15
N PRO A 399 9.75 -19.12 -19.78
CA PRO A 399 9.65 -19.71 -21.14
C PRO A 399 8.69 -20.91 -21.26
N TYR A 400 8.00 -21.26 -20.18
CA TYR A 400 6.89 -22.21 -20.16
C TYR A 400 5.54 -21.56 -20.53
N PHE A 401 5.47 -20.23 -20.64
CA PHE A 401 4.33 -19.55 -21.26
C PHE A 401 4.42 -19.63 -22.78
N THR A 402 3.33 -20.10 -23.39
CA THR A 402 3.18 -20.21 -24.85
C THR A 402 2.85 -18.84 -25.45
N GLU A 403 3.26 -18.57 -26.70
CA GLU A 403 2.89 -17.31 -27.36
C GLU A 403 1.37 -17.13 -27.45
N ASN A 404 0.61 -18.21 -27.71
CA ASN A 404 -0.86 -18.18 -27.68
C ASN A 404 -1.43 -17.67 -26.35
N TYR A 405 -0.80 -18.00 -25.22
CA TYR A 405 -1.20 -17.52 -23.91
C TYR A 405 -0.73 -16.08 -23.64
N LEU A 406 0.45 -15.70 -24.12
CA LEU A 406 0.89 -14.30 -24.05
C LEU A 406 -0.02 -13.38 -24.90
N ASP A 407 -0.46 -13.83 -26.07
CA ASP A 407 -1.46 -13.13 -26.90
C ASP A 407 -2.82 -13.06 -26.21
N TYR A 408 -3.26 -14.13 -25.56
CA TYR A 408 -4.43 -14.08 -24.69
C TYR A 408 -4.27 -13.02 -23.59
N LEU A 409 -3.15 -13.00 -22.86
CA LEU A 409 -2.88 -12.00 -21.81
C LEU A 409 -2.80 -10.56 -22.34
N ARG A 410 -2.24 -10.32 -23.53
CA ARG A 410 -2.26 -8.99 -24.20
C ARG A 410 -3.71 -8.52 -24.42
N SER A 411 -4.60 -9.44 -24.80
CA SER A 411 -6.03 -9.16 -25.02
C SER A 411 -6.89 -9.12 -23.75
N TYR A 412 -6.48 -9.83 -22.69
CA TYR A 412 -7.22 -10.01 -21.45
C TYR A 412 -7.52 -8.69 -20.73
N ARG A 413 -8.77 -8.50 -20.29
CA ARG A 413 -9.19 -7.42 -19.40
C ARG A 413 -10.07 -7.98 -18.29
N PHE A 414 -9.93 -7.41 -17.10
CA PHE A 414 -10.87 -7.61 -16.01
C PHE A 414 -12.22 -6.96 -16.32
N GLN A 415 -13.32 -7.59 -15.91
CA GLN A 415 -14.68 -7.05 -16.04
C GLN A 415 -15.33 -6.95 -14.64
N PRO A 416 -14.79 -6.14 -13.71
CA PRO A 416 -15.13 -6.20 -12.30
C PRO A 416 -16.60 -5.86 -12.01
N ASP A 417 -17.21 -4.97 -12.78
CA ASP A 417 -18.62 -4.57 -12.62
C ASP A 417 -19.59 -5.73 -12.92
N GLU A 418 -19.19 -6.68 -13.76
CA GLU A 418 -19.97 -7.89 -14.08
C GLU A 418 -19.57 -9.07 -13.19
N GLN A 419 -18.27 -9.22 -12.94
CA GLN A 419 -17.68 -10.42 -12.35
C GLN A 419 -17.55 -10.36 -10.83
N VAL A 420 -17.58 -9.18 -10.19
CA VAL A 420 -17.34 -9.03 -8.74
C VAL A 420 -18.53 -8.39 -8.02
N LYS A 421 -19.14 -9.13 -7.09
CA LYS A 421 -20.23 -8.64 -6.23
C LYS A 421 -19.70 -8.39 -4.82
N MET A 422 -19.91 -7.19 -4.30
CA MET A 422 -19.43 -6.73 -3.01
C MET A 422 -20.53 -6.07 -2.19
N GLU A 423 -20.65 -6.44 -0.92
CA GLU A 423 -21.61 -5.83 0.03
C GLU A 423 -20.94 -5.60 1.40
N LEU A 424 -21.39 -4.56 2.12
CA LEU A 424 -21.03 -4.33 3.52
C LEU A 424 -22.24 -4.65 4.41
N GLN A 425 -22.11 -5.71 5.20
CA GLN A 425 -23.06 -6.12 6.23
C GLN A 425 -22.74 -5.35 7.51
N VAL A 426 -23.34 -4.18 7.67
CA VAL A 426 -23.17 -3.29 8.83
C VAL A 426 -23.60 -3.99 10.12
N THR A 427 -22.73 -3.96 11.14
CA THR A 427 -22.97 -4.53 12.47
C THR A 427 -22.91 -3.51 13.60
N SER A 428 -22.41 -2.31 13.32
CA SER A 428 -22.46 -1.15 14.23
C SER A 428 -23.91 -0.71 14.54
N GLU A 429 -24.12 -0.12 15.71
CA GLU A 429 -25.46 0.37 16.11
C GLU A 429 -25.91 1.57 15.24
N PRO A 430 -27.22 1.72 14.95
CA PRO A 430 -27.73 2.87 14.20
C PRO A 430 -27.37 4.20 14.87
N GLY A 431 -26.59 5.03 14.17
CA GLY A 431 -26.12 6.33 14.66
C GLY A 431 -24.75 6.31 15.37
N ALA A 432 -24.00 5.20 15.30
CA ALA A 432 -22.60 5.17 15.71
C ALA A 432 -21.73 6.14 14.87
N ASP A 433 -20.69 6.71 15.48
CA ASP A 433 -19.76 7.67 14.83
C ASP A 433 -19.01 7.06 13.62
N VAL A 434 -18.84 5.74 13.61
CA VAL A 434 -18.25 4.97 12.52
C VAL A 434 -19.19 3.83 12.15
N GLU A 435 -19.71 3.86 10.93
CA GLU A 435 -20.45 2.73 10.36
C GLU A 435 -19.45 1.64 9.94
N GLU A 436 -19.51 0.48 10.59
CA GLU A 436 -18.63 -0.67 10.34
C GLU A 436 -19.38 -2.02 10.32
N GLY A 437 -18.75 -3.00 9.68
CA GLY A 437 -19.32 -4.33 9.50
C GLY A 437 -18.44 -5.34 8.77
N HIS A 438 -19.04 -6.43 8.31
CA HIS A 438 -18.38 -7.48 7.54
C HIS A 438 -18.54 -7.24 6.03
N ILE A 439 -17.45 -7.42 5.26
CA ILE A 439 -17.51 -7.41 3.79
C ILE A 439 -17.80 -8.83 3.29
N THR A 440 -18.77 -8.97 2.39
CA THR A 440 -18.92 -10.16 1.53
C THR A 440 -18.43 -9.86 0.14
N ILE A 441 -17.70 -10.80 -0.49
CA ILE A 441 -17.30 -10.72 -1.89
C ILE A 441 -17.49 -12.09 -2.54
N ASP A 442 -18.25 -12.12 -3.64
CA ASP A 442 -18.32 -13.25 -4.57
C ASP A 442 -17.83 -12.80 -5.94
N ILE A 443 -16.89 -13.55 -6.52
CA ILE A 443 -16.36 -13.32 -7.87
C ILE A 443 -16.85 -14.46 -8.75
N SER A 444 -17.56 -14.20 -9.85
CA SER A 444 -18.17 -15.23 -10.70
C SER A 444 -18.01 -14.93 -12.20
N GLY A 445 -17.84 -15.98 -13.00
CA GLY A 445 -17.64 -15.88 -14.44
C GLY A 445 -16.89 -17.09 -14.99
N LEU A 446 -16.31 -16.97 -16.19
CA LEU A 446 -15.42 -18.00 -16.73
C LEU A 446 -14.17 -18.13 -15.84
N TRP A 447 -13.72 -19.35 -15.61
CA TRP A 447 -12.55 -19.66 -14.77
C TRP A 447 -11.30 -18.99 -15.32
N VAL A 448 -11.10 -19.06 -16.64
CA VAL A 448 -9.97 -18.40 -17.32
C VAL A 448 -9.99 -16.88 -17.15
N GLU A 449 -11.15 -16.26 -16.96
CA GLU A 449 -11.27 -14.82 -16.76
C GLU A 449 -11.20 -14.41 -15.29
N THR A 450 -11.66 -15.27 -14.37
CA THR A 450 -11.86 -14.91 -12.96
C THR A 450 -10.73 -15.37 -12.04
N ILE A 451 -9.91 -16.33 -12.45
CA ILE A 451 -8.77 -16.88 -11.69
C ILE A 451 -7.78 -15.82 -11.23
N LEU A 452 -7.65 -14.72 -11.97
CA LEU A 452 -6.71 -13.65 -11.66
C LEU A 452 -7.17 -12.73 -10.52
N TYR A 453 -8.42 -12.78 -10.04
CA TYR A 453 -8.92 -11.84 -9.02
C TYR A 453 -8.45 -12.12 -7.58
N GLU A 454 -8.04 -13.34 -7.20
CA GLU A 454 -7.69 -13.64 -5.78
C GLU A 454 -6.65 -12.66 -5.23
N VAL A 455 -5.52 -12.54 -5.92
CA VAL A 455 -4.37 -11.77 -5.42
C VAL A 455 -4.62 -10.26 -5.40
N PRO A 456 -5.09 -9.64 -6.50
CA PRO A 456 -5.38 -8.19 -6.51
C PRO A 456 -6.39 -7.83 -5.42
N VAL A 457 -7.54 -8.50 -5.37
CA VAL A 457 -8.62 -8.16 -4.43
C VAL A 457 -8.18 -8.35 -2.98
N MET A 458 -7.48 -9.44 -2.65
CA MET A 458 -6.93 -9.62 -1.29
C MET A 458 -5.87 -8.55 -0.94
N SER A 459 -4.99 -8.18 -1.88
CA SER A 459 -3.98 -7.15 -1.61
C SER A 459 -4.62 -5.75 -1.41
N ILE A 460 -5.65 -5.42 -2.19
CA ILE A 460 -6.45 -4.18 -2.06
C ILE A 460 -7.16 -4.15 -0.69
N LEU A 461 -7.82 -5.24 -0.29
CA LEU A 461 -8.49 -5.36 1.02
C LEU A 461 -7.52 -5.14 2.18
N SER A 462 -6.31 -5.70 2.08
CA SER A 462 -5.27 -5.57 3.11
C SER A 462 -4.84 -4.11 3.24
N GLU A 463 -4.47 -3.52 2.12
CA GLU A 463 -3.91 -2.17 2.05
C GLU A 463 -4.97 -1.11 2.42
N ALA A 464 -6.20 -1.22 1.92
CA ALA A 464 -7.30 -0.34 2.30
C ALA A 464 -7.62 -0.38 3.80
N TYR A 465 -7.61 -1.57 4.42
CA TYR A 465 -7.85 -1.72 5.86
C TYR A 465 -6.76 -1.02 6.68
N PHE A 466 -5.49 -1.16 6.31
CA PHE A 466 -4.39 -0.53 7.04
C PHE A 466 -4.19 0.96 6.71
N LEU A 467 -4.74 1.45 5.60
CA LEU A 467 -4.83 2.88 5.29
C LEU A 467 -5.96 3.59 6.05
N THR A 468 -7.10 2.91 6.28
CA THR A 468 -8.35 3.56 6.75
C THR A 468 -8.86 3.10 8.12
N VAL A 469 -8.58 1.87 8.55
CA VAL A 469 -9.07 1.28 9.82
C VAL A 469 -7.96 1.22 10.87
N ASP A 470 -7.03 0.26 10.79
CA ASP A 470 -5.87 0.22 11.70
C ASP A 470 -4.73 1.07 11.12
N ARG A 471 -4.69 2.34 11.51
CA ARG A 471 -3.71 3.36 11.07
C ARG A 471 -2.52 3.52 12.02
N GLY A 472 -2.48 2.76 13.11
CA GLY A 472 -1.51 2.92 14.19
C GLY A 472 -0.16 2.24 13.94
N TRP A 473 0.46 2.40 12.76
CA TRP A 473 1.70 1.73 12.36
C TRP A 473 2.57 2.62 11.44
N THR A 474 3.83 2.23 11.21
CA THR A 474 4.79 2.96 10.34
C THR A 474 5.64 2.00 9.50
N TYR A 475 6.22 2.50 8.41
CA TYR A 475 7.24 1.77 7.63
C TYR A 475 8.65 1.78 8.28
N GLU A 476 8.77 2.40 9.45
CA GLU A 476 10.03 2.59 10.16
C GLU A 476 10.75 1.25 10.38
N ASN A 477 12.02 1.20 9.98
CA ASN A 477 12.90 0.02 10.04
C ASN A 477 12.42 -1.21 9.23
N GLN A 478 11.41 -1.14 8.37
CA GLN A 478 10.90 -2.32 7.65
C GLN A 478 11.94 -2.96 6.71
N GLU A 479 12.76 -2.16 6.01
CA GLU A 479 13.88 -2.68 5.22
C GLU A 479 14.92 -3.39 6.11
N GLU A 480 15.26 -2.80 7.26
CA GLU A 480 16.24 -3.36 8.20
C GLU A 480 15.74 -4.67 8.84
N ILE A 481 14.46 -4.71 9.24
CA ILE A 481 13.81 -5.92 9.76
C ILE A 481 13.85 -7.04 8.71
N ALA A 482 13.58 -6.73 7.44
CA ALA A 482 13.67 -7.70 6.35
C ALA A 482 15.12 -8.16 6.09
N TYR A 483 16.08 -7.24 6.11
CA TYR A 483 17.50 -7.56 6.00
C TYR A 483 17.99 -8.51 7.12
N GLN A 484 17.63 -8.25 8.38
CA GLN A 484 17.98 -9.15 9.49
C GLN A 484 17.30 -10.53 9.38
N LYS A 485 16.05 -10.58 8.89
CA LYS A 485 15.37 -11.86 8.56
C LYS A 485 16.13 -12.63 7.47
N ALA A 486 16.52 -11.97 6.37
CA ALA A 486 17.32 -12.59 5.31
C ALA A 486 18.67 -13.09 5.83
N LYS A 487 19.39 -12.27 6.60
CA LYS A 487 20.67 -12.65 7.22
C LYS A 487 20.54 -13.95 8.02
N HIS A 488 19.58 -14.04 8.95
CA HIS A 488 19.40 -15.23 9.78
C HIS A 488 19.06 -16.47 8.92
N LEU A 489 18.11 -16.35 7.99
CA LEU A 489 17.75 -17.44 7.08
C LEU A 489 18.95 -17.93 6.26
N ILE A 490 19.73 -17.02 5.68
CA ILE A 490 20.86 -17.37 4.82
C ILE A 490 21.99 -18.04 5.62
N GLN A 491 22.36 -17.45 6.76
CA GLN A 491 23.42 -18.01 7.63
C GLN A 491 23.03 -19.38 8.21
N ALA A 492 21.74 -19.67 8.35
CA ALA A 492 21.21 -20.97 8.74
C ALA A 492 21.03 -21.96 7.56
N GLY A 493 21.50 -21.64 6.37
CA GLY A 493 21.44 -22.51 5.19
C GLY A 493 20.11 -22.51 4.43
N VAL A 494 19.14 -21.67 4.82
CA VAL A 494 17.77 -21.73 4.29
C VAL A 494 17.67 -21.14 2.88
N ALA A 495 17.13 -21.91 1.94
CA ALA A 495 16.78 -21.46 0.59
C ALA A 495 15.31 -21.01 0.54
N PHE A 496 15.04 -19.70 0.53
CA PHE A 496 13.69 -19.15 0.74
C PHE A 496 13.21 -18.21 -0.38
N SER A 497 11.91 -17.89 -0.37
CA SER A 497 11.22 -17.04 -1.35
C SER A 497 10.13 -16.17 -0.71
N ASP A 498 9.89 -14.98 -1.27
CA ASP A 498 8.79 -14.09 -0.84
C ASP A 498 7.43 -14.53 -1.43
N PHE A 499 6.54 -15.02 -0.56
CA PHE A 499 5.18 -15.46 -0.89
C PHE A 499 4.10 -14.49 -0.35
N GLY A 500 4.48 -13.24 -0.03
CA GLY A 500 3.68 -12.35 0.82
C GLY A 500 2.54 -11.56 0.18
N THR A 501 2.48 -11.44 -1.16
CA THR A 501 1.64 -10.47 -1.88
C THR A 501 0.18 -10.40 -1.42
N ARG A 502 -0.49 -11.54 -1.27
CA ARG A 502 -1.93 -11.62 -0.94
C ARG A 502 -2.33 -10.96 0.39
N ARG A 503 -1.39 -10.80 1.32
CA ARG A 503 -1.66 -10.24 2.66
C ARG A 503 -0.62 -9.19 3.07
N ARG A 504 0.09 -8.58 2.12
CA ARG A 504 1.03 -7.48 2.37
C ARG A 504 0.36 -6.32 3.11
N ARG A 505 1.09 -5.59 3.96
CA ARG A 505 0.55 -4.38 4.62
C ARG A 505 0.14 -3.35 3.56
N SER A 506 1.00 -3.17 2.56
CA SER A 506 0.78 -2.38 1.34
C SER A 506 1.74 -2.85 0.24
N TYR A 507 1.55 -2.38 -0.99
CA TYR A 507 2.50 -2.55 -2.10
C TYR A 507 3.93 -2.13 -1.69
N HIS A 508 4.05 -0.94 -1.10
CA HIS A 508 5.34 -0.40 -0.65
C HIS A 508 5.96 -1.14 0.53
N GLY A 509 5.13 -1.64 1.45
CA GLY A 509 5.61 -2.52 2.52
C GLY A 509 6.29 -3.78 1.96
N GLN A 510 5.75 -4.35 0.88
CA GLN A 510 6.41 -5.46 0.16
C GLN A 510 7.68 -5.00 -0.59
N ASP A 511 7.69 -3.79 -1.13
CA ASP A 511 8.86 -3.20 -1.80
C ASP A 511 10.06 -3.03 -0.83
N LEU A 512 9.85 -2.39 0.32
CA LEU A 512 10.86 -2.22 1.37
C LEU A 512 11.39 -3.57 1.89
N VAL A 513 10.48 -4.53 2.07
CA VAL A 513 10.85 -5.89 2.47
C VAL A 513 11.76 -6.52 1.42
N LEU A 514 11.43 -6.43 0.13
CA LEU A 514 12.27 -6.95 -0.95
C LEU A 514 13.62 -6.23 -1.07
N LYS A 515 13.69 -4.90 -0.90
CA LYS A 515 14.97 -4.17 -0.79
C LYS A 515 15.86 -4.82 0.27
N GLY A 516 15.33 -5.02 1.48
CA GLY A 516 16.07 -5.59 2.61
C GLY A 516 16.49 -7.05 2.39
N LEU A 517 15.60 -7.87 1.83
CA LEU A 517 15.89 -9.27 1.50
C LEU A 517 16.98 -9.40 0.43
N VAL A 518 16.94 -8.59 -0.63
CA VAL A 518 17.94 -8.56 -1.70
C VAL A 518 19.29 -8.07 -1.17
N ARG A 519 19.29 -7.03 -0.33
CA ARG A 519 20.49 -6.50 0.34
C ARG A 519 21.15 -7.57 1.22
N GLY A 520 20.37 -8.28 2.03
CA GLY A 520 20.85 -9.39 2.86
C GLY A 520 21.36 -10.56 2.00
N ASN A 521 20.71 -10.85 0.89
CA ASN A 521 21.19 -11.87 -0.04
C ASN A 521 22.56 -11.54 -0.63
N ALA A 522 22.75 -10.31 -1.13
CA ALA A 522 24.00 -9.85 -1.71
C ALA A 522 25.19 -9.90 -0.73
N GLU A 523 24.95 -9.71 0.57
CA GLU A 523 26.00 -9.73 1.61
C GLU A 523 26.35 -11.15 2.10
N PHE A 524 25.35 -12.03 2.24
CA PHE A 524 25.53 -13.31 2.94
C PHE A 524 25.53 -14.57 2.03
N SER A 525 24.93 -14.53 0.83
CA SER A 525 24.78 -15.76 0.00
C SER A 525 26.05 -16.23 -0.73
N GLY A 526 27.17 -15.52 -0.54
CA GLY A 526 28.50 -15.85 -1.09
C GLY A 526 29.52 -16.28 -0.05
N GLN A 527 29.14 -16.31 1.23
CA GLN A 527 29.92 -16.94 2.30
C GLN A 527 29.70 -18.48 2.23
N GLU A 528 30.37 -19.29 3.06
CA GLU A 528 30.28 -20.77 3.00
C GLU A 528 28.88 -21.37 3.31
N ALA A 529 27.86 -20.53 3.49
CA ALA A 529 26.48 -20.91 3.72
C ALA A 529 25.74 -21.26 2.41
N GLN A 530 24.93 -22.32 2.44
CA GLN A 530 24.10 -22.75 1.28
C GLN A 530 22.80 -21.94 1.12
N GLY A 531 22.46 -21.10 2.10
CA GLY A 531 21.22 -20.33 2.15
C GLY A 531 21.19 -19.16 1.16
N ARG A 532 19.99 -18.77 0.75
CA ARG A 532 19.78 -17.71 -0.26
C ARG A 532 18.31 -17.31 -0.39
N LEU A 533 18.08 -16.04 -0.75
CA LEU A 533 16.86 -15.62 -1.41
C LEU A 533 16.87 -16.19 -2.84
N THR A 534 15.88 -17.02 -3.16
CA THR A 534 15.81 -17.72 -4.46
C THR A 534 14.85 -17.06 -5.44
N SER A 535 13.74 -16.49 -4.96
CA SER A 535 12.69 -15.92 -5.81
C SER A 535 11.73 -15.01 -5.04
N THR A 536 10.84 -14.34 -5.78
CA THR A 536 9.53 -13.90 -5.25
C THR A 536 8.41 -14.56 -6.04
N SER A 537 7.26 -14.73 -5.39
CA SER A 537 6.03 -15.20 -6.01
C SER A 537 5.39 -14.16 -6.96
N ASN A 538 5.77 -12.89 -6.83
CA ASN A 538 5.20 -11.77 -7.59
C ASN A 538 6.04 -11.45 -8.84
N PRO A 539 5.54 -11.62 -10.09
CA PRO A 539 6.33 -11.41 -11.30
C PRO A 539 6.80 -9.97 -11.50
N HIS A 540 6.01 -8.97 -11.09
CA HIS A 540 6.42 -7.56 -11.18
C HIS A 540 7.61 -7.26 -10.25
N PHE A 541 7.57 -7.75 -9.01
CA PHE A 541 8.72 -7.63 -8.11
C PHE A 541 9.92 -8.48 -8.57
N ALA A 542 9.68 -9.65 -9.19
CA ALA A 542 10.75 -10.42 -9.81
C ALA A 542 11.44 -9.64 -10.95
N MET A 543 10.66 -8.93 -11.79
CA MET A 543 11.19 -8.01 -12.80
C MET A 543 11.93 -6.82 -12.17
N LYS A 544 11.38 -6.20 -11.12
CA LYS A 544 11.98 -5.01 -10.48
C LYS A 544 13.32 -5.30 -9.80
N TYR A 545 13.46 -6.47 -9.18
CA TYR A 545 14.65 -6.85 -8.38
C TYR A 545 15.56 -7.88 -9.06
N ASP A 546 15.35 -8.16 -10.34
CA ASP A 546 16.05 -9.20 -11.12
C ASP A 546 16.03 -10.60 -10.46
N LEU A 547 14.96 -10.90 -9.71
CA LEU A 547 14.78 -12.22 -9.09
C LEU A 547 14.19 -13.22 -10.10
N SER A 548 14.23 -14.50 -9.75
CA SER A 548 13.34 -15.47 -10.37
C SER A 548 11.90 -15.23 -9.88
N ALA A 549 10.91 -15.48 -10.73
CA ALA A 549 9.53 -15.67 -10.29
C ALA A 549 9.28 -17.16 -9.99
N MET A 550 8.57 -17.46 -8.91
CA MET A 550 8.22 -18.83 -8.52
C MET A 550 6.72 -19.02 -8.28
N GLY A 551 6.18 -20.14 -8.79
CA GLY A 551 4.83 -20.59 -8.52
C GLY A 551 4.78 -22.12 -8.52
N THR A 552 3.95 -22.68 -7.65
CA THR A 552 3.56 -24.10 -7.68
C THR A 552 2.12 -24.19 -8.17
N ILE A 553 1.64 -25.41 -8.44
CA ILE A 553 0.20 -25.65 -8.51
C ILE A 553 -0.49 -25.19 -7.20
N ALA A 554 -1.75 -24.73 -7.26
CA ALA A 554 -2.55 -24.37 -6.09
C ALA A 554 -3.82 -25.23 -6.00
N HIS A 555 -4.45 -25.23 -4.82
CA HIS A 555 -5.57 -26.14 -4.53
C HIS A 555 -6.75 -25.99 -5.47
N GLU A 556 -7.04 -24.78 -5.97
CA GLU A 556 -8.23 -24.55 -6.81
C GLU A 556 -8.25 -25.46 -8.05
N TRP A 557 -7.09 -25.75 -8.63
CA TRP A 557 -6.96 -26.64 -9.78
C TRP A 557 -7.47 -28.05 -9.45
N ILE A 558 -6.97 -28.63 -8.35
CA ILE A 558 -7.34 -29.97 -7.90
C ILE A 558 -8.79 -29.99 -7.40
N MET A 559 -9.22 -28.94 -6.68
CA MET A 559 -10.60 -28.77 -6.17
C MET A 559 -11.62 -28.73 -7.31
N ALA A 560 -11.36 -27.91 -8.34
CA ALA A 560 -12.24 -27.76 -9.49
C ALA A 560 -12.29 -29.03 -10.34
N ILE A 561 -11.12 -29.64 -10.62
CA ILE A 561 -11.05 -30.91 -11.36
C ILE A 561 -11.83 -32.00 -10.64
N ALA A 562 -11.71 -32.10 -9.31
CA ALA A 562 -12.48 -33.08 -8.52
C ALA A 562 -14.00 -32.86 -8.61
N ALA A 563 -14.47 -31.62 -8.50
CA ALA A 563 -15.89 -31.30 -8.63
C ALA A 563 -16.41 -31.55 -10.07
N ILE A 564 -15.62 -31.24 -11.10
CA ILE A 564 -15.99 -31.49 -12.51
C ILE A 564 -16.00 -33.00 -12.83
N ARG A 565 -14.95 -33.74 -12.45
CA ARG A 565 -14.60 -35.08 -12.97
C ARG A 565 -14.73 -36.24 -11.96
N GLY A 566 -14.98 -35.96 -10.68
CA GLY A 566 -14.99 -36.96 -9.60
C GLY A 566 -13.71 -36.91 -8.76
N TYR A 567 -13.79 -37.34 -7.50
CA TYR A 567 -12.75 -37.13 -6.49
C TYR A 567 -11.70 -38.25 -6.47
N GLU A 568 -12.09 -39.48 -6.81
CA GLU A 568 -11.31 -40.71 -6.69
C GLU A 568 -9.91 -40.59 -7.31
N ASN A 569 -9.85 -40.08 -8.55
CA ASN A 569 -8.62 -39.95 -9.32
C ASN A 569 -8.22 -38.48 -9.55
N ALA A 570 -8.81 -37.54 -8.79
CA ALA A 570 -8.66 -36.11 -9.02
C ALA A 570 -7.20 -35.64 -8.93
N ASN A 571 -6.43 -36.16 -7.97
CA ASN A 571 -5.01 -35.83 -7.81
C ASN A 571 -4.20 -36.25 -9.06
N GLY A 572 -4.35 -37.49 -9.51
CA GLY A 572 -3.67 -38.00 -10.70
C GLY A 572 -4.05 -37.24 -11.98
N LEU A 573 -5.35 -37.07 -12.22
CA LEU A 573 -5.86 -36.33 -13.38
C LEU A 573 -5.41 -34.86 -13.37
N ALA A 574 -5.35 -34.22 -12.20
CA ALA A 574 -4.84 -32.86 -12.08
C ALA A 574 -3.34 -32.76 -12.41
N MET A 575 -2.55 -33.80 -12.11
CA MET A 575 -1.15 -33.88 -12.51
C MET A 575 -0.99 -34.16 -14.01
N ASP A 576 -1.83 -35.05 -14.59
CA ASP A 576 -1.79 -35.36 -16.04
C ASP A 576 -2.14 -34.14 -16.90
N LEU A 577 -3.16 -33.38 -16.52
CA LEU A 577 -3.52 -32.13 -17.20
C LEU A 577 -2.46 -31.04 -17.00
N TRP A 578 -1.75 -31.04 -15.86
CA TRP A 578 -0.63 -30.13 -15.63
C TRP A 578 0.58 -30.49 -16.52
N GLU A 579 0.96 -31.77 -16.62
CA GLU A 579 2.00 -32.25 -17.56
C GLU A 579 1.62 -31.98 -19.02
N ALA A 580 0.33 -32.04 -19.37
CA ALA A 580 -0.16 -31.71 -20.72
C ALA A 580 -0.09 -30.21 -21.06
N THR A 581 -0.12 -29.32 -20.05
CA THR A 581 0.13 -27.87 -20.22
C THR A 581 1.62 -27.55 -20.15
N TYR A 582 2.35 -28.26 -19.29
CA TYR A 582 3.75 -28.05 -18.97
C TYR A 582 4.55 -29.35 -19.14
N PRO A 583 4.97 -29.69 -20.37
CA PRO A 583 5.75 -30.89 -20.62
C PRO A 583 7.02 -30.95 -19.76
N THR A 584 7.43 -32.16 -19.40
CA THR A 584 8.61 -32.35 -18.54
C THR A 584 9.89 -31.85 -19.21
N THR A 585 10.67 -31.08 -18.46
CA THR A 585 11.98 -30.53 -18.86
C THR A 585 13.08 -31.05 -17.93
N GLU A 586 14.34 -30.76 -18.22
CA GLU A 586 15.46 -31.12 -17.33
C GLU A 586 15.32 -30.53 -15.92
N SER A 587 14.71 -29.35 -15.80
CA SER A 587 14.58 -28.62 -14.53
C SER A 587 13.26 -28.88 -13.80
N ASN A 588 12.21 -29.28 -14.51
CA ASN A 588 10.88 -29.62 -13.97
C ASN A 588 10.35 -28.60 -12.93
N ILE A 589 10.63 -27.31 -13.14
CA ILE A 589 10.41 -26.24 -12.15
C ILE A 589 8.95 -26.06 -11.70
N LEU A 590 7.97 -26.38 -12.57
CA LEU A 590 6.54 -26.31 -12.25
C LEU A 590 5.97 -27.64 -11.71
N HIS A 591 6.77 -28.71 -11.65
CA HIS A 591 6.35 -30.04 -11.18
C HIS A 591 6.59 -30.22 -9.68
N ILE A 592 5.95 -29.35 -8.88
CA ILE A 592 5.87 -29.46 -7.42
C ILE A 592 4.42 -29.79 -7.05
N ALA A 593 4.18 -31.00 -6.55
CA ALA A 593 2.83 -31.48 -6.28
C ALA A 593 2.30 -30.94 -4.94
N LEU A 594 1.06 -30.44 -4.95
CA LEU A 594 0.38 -29.98 -3.74
C LEU A 594 -0.50 -31.12 -3.20
N THR A 595 -0.12 -31.65 -2.04
CA THR A 595 -0.50 -33.00 -1.59
C THR A 595 -1.77 -33.02 -0.74
N ASP A 596 -2.03 -31.96 0.01
CA ASP A 596 -3.03 -31.95 1.08
C ASP A 596 -4.46 -31.57 0.64
N THR A 597 -4.75 -31.39 -0.67
CA THR A 597 -6.09 -30.97 -1.11
C THR A 597 -7.22 -31.86 -0.55
N PHE A 598 -7.00 -33.18 -0.53
CA PHE A 598 -7.90 -34.18 0.06
C PHE A 598 -7.21 -35.01 1.17
N SER A 599 -6.20 -34.43 1.82
CA SER A 599 -5.14 -35.08 2.62
C SER A 599 -4.02 -35.74 1.80
N THR A 600 -2.81 -35.69 2.33
CA THR A 600 -1.59 -36.30 1.78
C THR A 600 -1.71 -37.82 1.70
N ASP A 601 -2.46 -38.45 2.58
CA ASP A 601 -2.66 -39.90 2.55
C ASP A 601 -3.53 -40.32 1.35
N VAL A 602 -4.56 -39.54 0.99
CA VAL A 602 -5.35 -39.72 -0.24
C VAL A 602 -4.52 -39.43 -1.49
N PHE A 603 -3.68 -38.39 -1.47
CA PHE A 603 -2.74 -38.14 -2.56
C PHE A 603 -1.82 -39.35 -2.80
N ASN A 604 -1.25 -39.90 -1.72
CA ASN A 604 -0.36 -41.05 -1.74
C ASN A 604 -1.00 -42.32 -2.32
N LEU A 605 -2.31 -42.52 -2.22
CA LEU A 605 -3.00 -43.65 -2.87
C LEU A 605 -2.79 -43.62 -4.39
N SER A 606 -2.94 -42.44 -5.01
CA SER A 606 -2.72 -42.27 -6.45
C SER A 606 -1.24 -42.19 -6.81
N PHE A 607 -0.45 -41.42 -6.04
CA PHE A 607 0.96 -41.17 -6.33
C PHE A 607 1.81 -42.45 -6.34
N LYS A 608 1.51 -43.40 -5.44
CA LYS A 608 2.19 -44.71 -5.37
C LYS A 608 1.88 -45.66 -6.54
N THR A 609 0.84 -45.39 -7.33
CA THR A 609 0.49 -46.22 -8.49
C THR A 609 1.18 -45.80 -9.79
N ASP A 610 1.81 -44.62 -9.82
CA ASP A 610 2.55 -44.09 -10.96
C ASP A 610 3.97 -43.67 -10.53
N THR A 611 4.82 -44.67 -10.27
CA THR A 611 6.24 -44.47 -9.96
C THR A 611 6.97 -43.61 -11.01
N ALA A 612 6.57 -43.71 -12.28
CA ALA A 612 7.18 -42.92 -13.34
C ALA A 612 6.85 -41.43 -13.19
N ARG A 613 5.60 -41.07 -12.84
CA ARG A 613 5.23 -39.69 -12.50
C ARG A 613 5.94 -39.23 -11.22
N ALA A 614 5.99 -40.07 -10.19
CA ALA A 614 6.68 -39.76 -8.94
C ALA A 614 8.19 -39.53 -9.14
N GLU A 615 8.83 -40.21 -10.12
CA GLU A 615 10.22 -39.97 -10.51
C GLU A 615 10.39 -38.68 -11.33
N ARG A 616 9.47 -38.37 -12.26
CA ARG A 616 9.51 -37.13 -13.07
C ARG A 616 9.27 -35.86 -12.23
N TRP A 617 8.32 -35.88 -11.30
CA TRP A 617 8.00 -34.69 -10.50
C TRP A 617 9.16 -34.30 -9.57
N ARG A 618 9.47 -33.01 -9.53
CA ARG A 618 10.65 -32.46 -8.83
C ARG A 618 10.51 -32.54 -7.32
N GLY A 619 9.29 -32.47 -6.80
CA GLY A 619 9.06 -32.40 -5.36
C GLY A 619 7.61 -32.25 -4.96
N LEU A 620 7.42 -32.03 -3.66
CA LEU A 620 6.12 -31.88 -3.02
C LEU A 620 6.07 -30.52 -2.30
N ARG A 621 4.88 -29.95 -2.16
CA ARG A 621 4.63 -28.77 -1.32
C ARG A 621 3.78 -29.15 -0.11
N GLN A 622 4.19 -28.64 1.05
CA GLN A 622 3.50 -28.74 2.33
C GLN A 622 2.80 -27.40 2.63
N ASP A 623 1.47 -27.45 2.80
CA ASP A 623 0.58 -26.29 2.98
C ASP A 623 -0.44 -26.50 4.13
N SER A 624 -0.40 -27.65 4.83
CA SER A 624 -1.12 -27.91 6.08
C SER A 624 -0.55 -29.13 6.83
N GLY A 625 -1.09 -29.42 8.02
CA GLY A 625 -0.60 -30.48 8.92
C GLY A 625 0.70 -30.13 9.64
N ASP A 626 1.22 -31.05 10.46
CA ASP A 626 2.53 -30.89 11.08
C ASP A 626 3.64 -31.12 10.02
N PRO A 627 4.47 -30.11 9.71
CA PRO A 627 5.54 -30.27 8.73
C PRO A 627 6.65 -31.26 9.17
N PHE A 628 6.82 -31.51 10.47
CA PHE A 628 7.76 -32.51 10.99
C PHE A 628 7.23 -33.94 10.84
N GLU A 629 5.92 -34.17 10.88
CA GLU A 629 5.30 -35.46 10.53
C GLU A 629 5.24 -35.69 9.00
N PHE A 630 5.11 -34.61 8.23
CA PHE A 630 5.09 -34.67 6.76
C PHE A 630 6.37 -35.27 6.18
N ILE A 631 7.55 -34.87 6.69
CA ILE A 631 8.88 -35.31 6.22
C ILE A 631 9.02 -36.87 6.21
N PRO A 632 8.86 -37.59 7.34
CA PRO A 632 8.96 -39.05 7.34
C PRO A 632 7.82 -39.72 6.57
N LYS A 633 6.61 -39.13 6.53
CA LYS A 633 5.49 -39.64 5.73
C LYS A 633 5.83 -39.68 4.23
N VAL A 634 6.34 -38.59 3.68
CA VAL A 634 6.70 -38.53 2.24
C VAL A 634 8.00 -39.28 1.93
N ARG A 635 8.93 -39.37 2.88
CA ARG A 635 10.10 -40.25 2.77
C ARG A 635 9.69 -41.70 2.57
N ALA A 636 8.84 -42.23 3.46
CA ALA A 636 8.33 -43.60 3.36
C ALA A 636 7.54 -43.84 2.06
N ALA A 637 6.84 -42.82 1.54
CA ALA A 637 6.18 -42.92 0.24
C ALA A 637 7.18 -43.10 -0.91
N TYR A 638 8.23 -42.28 -1.00
CA TYR A 638 9.27 -42.43 -2.02
C TYR A 638 10.10 -43.72 -1.87
N GLU A 639 10.49 -44.09 -0.64
CA GLU A 639 11.19 -45.35 -0.36
C GLU A 639 10.34 -46.56 -0.78
N SER A 640 9.02 -46.55 -0.55
CA SER A 640 8.11 -47.62 -0.99
C SER A 640 7.98 -47.76 -2.52
N MET A 641 8.37 -46.74 -3.28
CA MET A 641 8.41 -46.74 -4.74
C MET A 641 9.82 -47.02 -5.32
N GLY A 642 10.84 -47.17 -4.48
CA GLY A 642 12.24 -47.30 -4.90
C GLY A 642 12.86 -46.00 -5.44
N ILE A 643 12.26 -44.84 -5.14
CA ILE A 643 12.69 -43.53 -5.63
C ILE A 643 13.77 -42.93 -4.71
N ASP A 644 14.82 -42.37 -5.30
CA ASP A 644 15.87 -41.66 -4.58
C ASP A 644 15.37 -40.27 -4.11
N TYR A 645 14.66 -40.28 -2.99
CA TYR A 645 14.03 -39.12 -2.37
C TYR A 645 15.01 -37.95 -2.12
N ARG A 646 16.33 -38.21 -2.07
CA ARG A 646 17.38 -37.21 -1.84
C ARG A 646 17.51 -36.19 -2.97
N LYS A 647 16.99 -36.52 -4.16
CA LYS A 647 16.89 -35.61 -5.32
C LYS A 647 15.60 -34.79 -5.32
N LYS A 648 14.68 -35.04 -4.38
CA LYS A 648 13.36 -34.42 -4.32
C LYS A 648 13.37 -33.20 -3.40
N VAL A 649 12.59 -32.19 -3.79
CA VAL A 649 12.40 -30.97 -3.02
C VAL A 649 11.14 -31.08 -2.15
N ILE A 650 11.22 -30.59 -0.90
CA ILE A 650 10.03 -30.26 -0.11
C ILE A 650 9.94 -28.74 0.00
N VAL A 651 8.85 -28.17 -0.53
CA VAL A 651 8.53 -26.75 -0.41
C VAL A 651 7.61 -26.56 0.80
N PHE A 652 8.11 -25.97 1.89
CA PHE A 652 7.28 -25.61 3.05
C PHE A 652 6.65 -24.23 2.85
N SER A 653 5.39 -24.08 3.24
CA SER A 653 4.65 -22.82 3.02
C SER A 653 3.52 -22.51 4.00
N ASP A 654 3.16 -23.42 4.91
CA ASP A 654 2.12 -23.14 5.94
C ASP A 654 2.69 -22.24 7.05
N GLY A 655 2.33 -20.96 7.05
CA GLY A 655 2.47 -20.08 8.20
C GLY A 655 3.90 -19.76 8.68
N LEU A 656 4.92 -19.97 7.84
CA LEU A 656 6.33 -19.88 8.23
C LEU A 656 6.75 -18.53 8.84
N ASP A 657 7.55 -18.61 9.90
CA ASP A 657 8.47 -17.57 10.37
C ASP A 657 9.94 -18.02 10.21
N VAL A 658 10.89 -17.20 10.66
CA VAL A 658 12.33 -17.52 10.55
C VAL A 658 12.71 -18.73 11.41
N GLU A 659 12.25 -18.80 12.66
CA GLU A 659 12.64 -19.87 13.60
C GLU A 659 12.10 -21.23 13.15
N LEU A 660 10.87 -21.26 12.62
CA LEU A 660 10.27 -22.46 12.06
C LEU A 660 10.99 -22.89 10.77
N ALA A 661 11.33 -21.95 9.88
CA ALA A 661 12.09 -22.26 8.67
C ALA A 661 13.48 -22.84 8.98
N VAL A 662 14.20 -22.29 9.97
CA VAL A 662 15.50 -22.83 10.42
C VAL A 662 15.38 -24.23 11.01
N LYS A 663 14.39 -24.49 11.88
CA LYS A 663 14.15 -25.82 12.44
C LYS A 663 13.77 -26.84 11.38
N LEU A 664 12.98 -26.44 10.38
CA LEU A 664 12.60 -27.30 9.27
C LEU A 664 13.76 -27.58 8.31
N GLN A 665 14.64 -26.60 8.05
CA GLN A 665 15.89 -26.81 7.31
C GLN A 665 16.73 -27.90 7.97
N GLN A 666 16.97 -27.79 9.28
CA GLN A 666 17.68 -28.83 10.05
C GLN A 666 17.00 -30.20 9.95
N ALA A 667 15.66 -30.26 10.00
CA ALA A 667 14.91 -31.51 9.91
C ALA A 667 14.97 -32.17 8.51
N VAL A 668 14.91 -31.39 7.42
CA VAL A 668 15.04 -31.95 6.07
C VAL A 668 16.47 -32.37 5.73
N ASP A 669 17.47 -31.64 6.21
CA ASP A 669 18.88 -32.02 6.04
C ASP A 669 19.18 -33.35 6.76
N GLN A 670 18.66 -33.51 7.99
CA GLN A 670 18.75 -34.78 8.74
C GLN A 670 17.99 -35.93 8.06
N ALA A 671 16.86 -35.64 7.42
CA ALA A 671 16.12 -36.65 6.64
C ALA A 671 16.81 -36.99 5.30
N GLY A 672 17.60 -36.06 4.75
CA GLY A 672 18.29 -36.14 3.47
C GLY A 672 17.48 -35.61 2.28
N PHE A 673 16.54 -34.69 2.48
CA PHE A 673 15.77 -34.00 1.43
C PHE A 673 16.37 -32.64 1.07
N ILE A 674 15.97 -32.08 -0.08
CA ILE A 674 16.25 -30.68 -0.41
C ILE A 674 15.12 -29.79 0.15
N GLY A 675 15.45 -28.87 1.06
CA GLY A 675 14.51 -27.88 1.60
C GLY A 675 14.31 -26.66 0.69
N ALA A 676 13.09 -26.14 0.65
CA ALA A 676 12.76 -24.83 0.08
C ALA A 676 11.59 -24.18 0.85
N PHE A 677 11.61 -22.85 1.00
CA PHE A 677 10.73 -22.16 1.96
C PHE A 677 10.00 -20.97 1.34
N GLY A 678 8.68 -21.05 1.21
CA GLY A 678 7.83 -19.95 0.76
C GLY A 678 7.28 -19.16 1.95
N ILE A 679 7.90 -18.03 2.28
CA ILE A 679 7.56 -17.25 3.49
C ILE A 679 6.63 -16.09 3.09
N GLY A 680 5.42 -16.07 3.66
CA GLY A 680 4.36 -15.14 3.25
C GLY A 680 4.20 -13.91 4.15
N THR A 681 3.11 -13.89 4.92
CA THR A 681 2.68 -12.75 5.76
C THR A 681 3.74 -12.32 6.79
N PHE A 682 4.60 -13.23 7.26
CA PHE A 682 5.70 -12.92 8.18
C PHE A 682 6.76 -11.98 7.59
N LEU A 683 6.92 -11.95 6.26
CA LEU A 683 7.79 -10.99 5.59
C LEU A 683 7.06 -9.67 5.36
N THR A 684 5.91 -9.70 4.68
CA THR A 684 5.27 -8.51 4.09
C THR A 684 4.25 -7.79 4.97
N ASN A 685 3.93 -8.33 6.15
CA ASN A 685 2.94 -7.75 7.07
C ASN A 685 3.28 -8.05 8.54
N ASP A 686 4.51 -7.70 8.92
CA ASP A 686 5.01 -7.80 10.29
C ASP A 686 5.42 -6.42 10.83
N TYR A 687 4.44 -5.72 11.43
CA TYR A 687 4.59 -4.35 11.92
C TYR A 687 4.22 -4.28 13.40
N LYS A 688 4.79 -3.29 14.08
CA LYS A 688 4.42 -2.93 15.45
C LYS A 688 3.47 -1.74 15.44
N ARG A 689 2.68 -1.61 16.50
CA ARG A 689 1.82 -0.45 16.73
C ARG A 689 2.66 0.72 17.25
N THR A 690 2.28 1.94 16.86
CA THR A 690 2.94 3.18 17.29
C THR A 690 2.59 3.62 18.71
N ASP A 691 1.45 3.15 19.24
CA ASP A 691 0.95 3.55 20.56
C ASP A 691 1.58 2.74 21.72
N ASN A 692 1.79 1.43 21.53
CA ASN A 692 2.25 0.52 22.57
C ASN A 692 3.42 -0.41 22.16
N GLY A 693 3.84 -0.41 20.90
CA GLY A 693 4.91 -1.28 20.39
C GLY A 693 4.56 -2.77 20.23
N GLU A 694 3.32 -3.18 20.53
CA GLU A 694 2.82 -4.53 20.31
C GLU A 694 2.64 -4.82 18.80
N ARG A 695 2.41 -6.08 18.43
CA ARG A 695 2.23 -6.47 17.03
C ARG A 695 0.89 -5.97 16.47
N SER A 696 0.91 -5.12 15.43
CA SER A 696 -0.29 -4.85 14.64
C SER A 696 -0.61 -6.07 13.79
N LYS A 697 -1.72 -6.74 14.09
CA LYS A 697 -2.07 -8.04 13.49
C LYS A 697 -2.45 -7.88 12.00
N PRO A 698 -1.95 -8.75 11.11
CA PRO A 698 -2.41 -8.81 9.72
C PRO A 698 -3.84 -9.39 9.63
N LEU A 699 -4.62 -8.98 8.62
CA LEU A 699 -5.92 -9.57 8.33
C LEU A 699 -5.80 -11.06 7.97
N ASN A 700 -6.48 -11.93 8.72
CA ASN A 700 -6.55 -13.36 8.40
C ASN A 700 -7.70 -13.62 7.41
N MET A 701 -7.47 -13.30 6.15
CA MET A 701 -8.48 -13.43 5.09
C MET A 701 -8.05 -14.38 3.97
N VAL A 702 -9.03 -14.92 3.25
CA VAL A 702 -8.84 -15.75 2.05
C VAL A 702 -9.90 -15.41 1.01
N ILE A 703 -9.55 -15.57 -0.26
CA ILE A 703 -10.51 -15.86 -1.34
C ILE A 703 -10.27 -17.33 -1.71
N LYS A 704 -11.33 -18.08 -2.02
CA LYS A 704 -11.25 -19.49 -2.44
C LYS A 704 -12.28 -19.79 -3.50
N ILE A 705 -11.97 -20.70 -4.42
CA ILE A 705 -12.98 -21.27 -5.31
C ILE A 705 -14.04 -22.00 -4.46
N ALA A 706 -15.29 -21.54 -4.57
CA ALA A 706 -16.43 -22.03 -3.80
C ALA A 706 -17.27 -23.01 -4.63
N SER A 707 -17.38 -22.81 -5.95
CA SER A 707 -18.05 -23.75 -6.85
C SER A 707 -17.52 -23.67 -8.28
N VAL A 708 -17.76 -24.75 -9.03
CA VAL A 708 -17.47 -24.87 -10.47
C VAL A 708 -18.63 -25.59 -11.16
N GLU A 709 -19.15 -25.04 -12.27
CA GLU A 709 -20.37 -25.53 -12.93
C GLU A 709 -21.54 -25.77 -11.94
N GLY A 710 -21.70 -24.87 -10.97
CA GLY A 710 -22.70 -24.97 -9.89
C GLY A 710 -22.43 -26.04 -8.83
N LYS A 711 -21.36 -26.84 -8.94
CA LYS A 711 -20.99 -27.87 -7.98
C LYS A 711 -20.06 -27.31 -6.89
N PRO A 712 -20.26 -27.60 -5.60
CA PRO A 712 -19.39 -27.11 -4.54
C PRO A 712 -17.95 -27.63 -4.65
N CYS A 713 -16.97 -26.74 -4.46
CA CYS A 713 -15.57 -27.08 -4.32
C CYS A 713 -15.20 -27.24 -2.84
N VAL A 714 -14.38 -28.24 -2.50
CA VAL A 714 -13.95 -28.50 -1.10
C VAL A 714 -12.44 -28.77 -1.00
N LYS A 715 -11.80 -28.31 0.09
CA LYS A 715 -10.45 -28.73 0.53
C LYS A 715 -10.59 -29.41 1.90
N ILE A 716 -9.96 -30.57 2.07
CA ILE A 716 -9.87 -31.25 3.38
C ILE A 716 -8.63 -30.76 4.14
N SER A 717 -7.45 -30.72 3.52
CA SER A 717 -6.17 -30.48 4.21
C SER A 717 -5.73 -31.65 5.12
N ASP A 718 -4.48 -31.63 5.57
CA ASP A 718 -3.96 -32.55 6.59
C ASP A 718 -4.26 -32.06 8.03
N ASP A 719 -4.81 -30.85 8.18
CA ASP A 719 -5.34 -30.30 9.43
C ASP A 719 -6.87 -30.41 9.43
N ILE A 720 -7.41 -31.21 10.35
CA ILE A 720 -8.85 -31.46 10.47
C ILE A 720 -9.67 -30.19 10.75
N THR A 721 -9.05 -29.14 11.31
CA THR A 721 -9.69 -27.85 11.59
C THR A 721 -9.70 -26.89 10.40
N LYS A 722 -8.89 -27.16 9.36
CA LYS A 722 -8.73 -26.31 8.17
C LYS A 722 -9.58 -26.74 6.96
N ASN A 723 -10.54 -27.66 7.13
CA ASN A 723 -11.48 -28.04 6.07
C ASN A 723 -12.25 -26.79 5.57
N THR A 724 -12.50 -26.69 4.25
CA THR A 724 -13.30 -25.58 3.69
C THR A 724 -14.13 -26.01 2.49
N GLY A 725 -15.35 -25.48 2.39
CA GLY A 725 -16.32 -25.75 1.34
C GLY A 725 -17.67 -26.10 1.95
N ASP A 726 -18.57 -26.71 1.18
CA ASP A 726 -19.86 -27.18 1.68
C ASP A 726 -19.67 -28.31 2.74
N PRO A 727 -20.27 -28.22 3.95
CA PRO A 727 -20.09 -29.21 5.00
C PRO A 727 -20.57 -30.62 4.66
N ALA A 728 -21.65 -30.76 3.88
CA ALA A 728 -22.18 -32.07 3.49
C ALA A 728 -21.28 -32.73 2.45
N VAL A 729 -20.74 -31.96 1.49
CA VAL A 729 -19.73 -32.44 0.55
C VAL A 729 -18.42 -32.79 1.29
N VAL A 730 -17.96 -31.97 2.24
CA VAL A 730 -16.79 -32.31 3.10
C VAL A 730 -17.00 -33.65 3.81
N ALA A 731 -18.15 -33.85 4.46
CA ALA A 731 -18.49 -35.11 5.15
C ALA A 731 -18.53 -36.30 4.17
N GLN A 732 -19.13 -36.13 3.00
CA GLN A 732 -19.17 -37.16 1.95
C GLN A 732 -17.76 -37.55 1.49
N ILE A 733 -16.87 -36.59 1.26
CA ILE A 733 -15.50 -36.83 0.82
C ILE A 733 -14.66 -37.48 1.94
N LYS A 734 -14.83 -37.07 3.20
CA LYS A 734 -14.21 -37.75 4.34
C LYS A 734 -14.65 -39.20 4.44
N GLN A 735 -15.96 -39.48 4.41
CA GLN A 735 -16.52 -40.83 4.43
C GLN A 735 -15.96 -41.68 3.28
N LYS A 736 -15.90 -41.12 2.07
CA LYS A 736 -15.43 -41.79 0.85
C LYS A 736 -13.98 -42.25 0.94
N PHE A 737 -13.13 -41.47 1.59
CA PHE A 737 -11.70 -41.76 1.74
C PHE A 737 -11.32 -42.35 3.11
N GLY A 738 -12.30 -42.62 3.98
CA GLY A 738 -12.05 -43.15 5.34
C GLY A 738 -11.35 -42.16 6.29
N ILE A 739 -11.46 -40.86 6.02
CA ILE A 739 -10.86 -39.79 6.84
C ILE A 739 -11.76 -39.52 8.05
N ALA A 740 -11.15 -39.26 9.21
CA ALA A 740 -11.87 -38.91 10.44
C ALA A 740 -12.76 -37.65 10.27
N ALA A 741 -13.99 -37.76 10.78
CA ALA A 741 -15.07 -36.78 10.68
C ALA A 741 -14.72 -35.40 11.25
#